data_AF-A0A6P7XA10-F1
#
_entry.id   AF-A0A6P7XA10-F1
#
_cell.length_a   1.000
_cell.length_b   1.000
_cell.length_c   1.000
_cell.angle_alpha   90.00
_cell.angle_beta   90.00
_cell.angle_gamma   90.00
#
_symmetry.space_group_name_H-M   'P 1'
#
loop_
_entity.id
_entity.type
_entity.pdbx_description
1 polymer ?
#
loop_
_entity_poly.entity_id
_entity_poly.type
_entity_poly.pdbx_seq_one_letter_code
_entity_poly.pdbx_strand_id
1 'polypeptide(L)'
;MRLKIGFLLRSLLIIGTFLGLVVLWASMSPKVTDDLPLAREGKVAIKPVPNKGPESNNDKFQPVVPWPHVEGVEVDLESLRRKNKAKNDQDHLEGNQQNIMQRQYLTFKPQTLVYRDPVLQSGSLGNFEPKEPEPQGVVDGPGEGAMQFILGSEYKDAIQTSIKEFGFNMVASDMISLDRTISDLRDTECKYWNYDENLLTSSVVIVFHNEGWSTLMRTVHSVIKRTPRKYLAEIVMIDDYSNKEHLKGRLDEYVKQWNGLVKVFRNERREGLIQARSIGAEKSKLGQVLIYLDAHCEVGINWYAPLVAPISKDRTACTVPLIDVIDGNSYHLIPQAGGDEDGFARGAWDWSMLWKRVPLTQREKDIRKTKTEPYRSPAMAGGLFAIERDYFFELGLYDPGLQIWGGENFEISYKIWQCGGKLLFVPCSRVGHIYRLHGWQGNPPPVYVGSSPTLKNYVRVVEVWWDEYKDYFYASRPETKALAYGDISSLKKFREDHNCKSFKWFMEEIAYDITSHYPLPPKNVEWGEVRGLESSYCIDSMGHTNGGFVELGPCHRMGGNQLFRINEANQLMQYDQCLTKGSDGSKIMITHCDMNEYKEWQYFKNMHRFTHIPTGKCLDRSEVLHQVFISECDSNKSTQKWEMNNILSV
;
A
#
# COMPACT_ATOMS: atom_id res chain seq x y z
N MET A 1 16.86 -66.44 6.75
CA MET A 1 18.08 -66.26 7.58
C MET A 1 19.04 -65.37 6.80
N ARG A 2 19.71 -64.39 7.45
CA ARG A 2 20.42 -63.20 6.90
C ARG A 2 19.56 -61.93 6.78
N LEU A 3 19.01 -61.47 7.92
CA LEU A 3 18.65 -60.07 8.11
C LEU A 3 19.95 -59.24 8.16
N LYS A 4 20.01 -58.16 7.38
CA LYS A 4 21.21 -57.34 7.16
C LYS A 4 21.60 -56.58 8.43
N ILE A 5 22.66 -57.06 9.08
CA ILE A 5 23.40 -56.44 10.21
C ILE A 5 23.71 -54.95 9.97
N GLY A 6 23.83 -54.50 8.71
CA GLY A 6 24.06 -53.10 8.35
C GLY A 6 22.92 -52.12 8.69
N PHE A 7 21.66 -52.57 8.81
CA PHE A 7 20.55 -51.67 9.15
C PHE A 7 20.49 -51.35 10.65
N LEU A 8 20.81 -52.34 11.49
CA LEU A 8 20.92 -52.16 12.94
C LEU A 8 22.12 -51.27 13.31
N LEU A 9 23.26 -51.44 12.64
CA LEU A 9 24.45 -50.60 12.86
C LEU A 9 24.22 -49.13 12.45
N ARG A 10 23.48 -48.87 11.36
CA ARG A 10 23.14 -47.48 10.96
C ARG A 10 22.14 -46.83 11.91
N SER A 11 21.17 -47.60 12.41
CA SER A 11 20.19 -47.09 13.38
C SER A 11 20.85 -46.76 14.73
N LEU A 12 21.78 -47.60 15.20
CA LEU A 12 22.56 -47.34 16.42
C LEU A 12 23.48 -46.13 16.28
N LEU A 13 24.06 -45.89 15.10
CA LEU A 13 24.91 -44.73 14.85
C LEU A 13 24.11 -43.41 14.90
N ILE A 14 22.89 -43.41 14.35
CA ILE A 14 22.00 -42.24 14.34
C ILE A 14 21.46 -41.93 15.74
N ILE A 15 21.11 -42.97 16.52
CA ILE A 15 20.66 -42.79 17.90
C ILE A 15 21.82 -42.29 18.78
N GLY A 16 23.03 -42.81 18.57
CA GLY A 16 24.24 -42.38 19.29
C GLY A 16 24.63 -40.94 19.01
N THR A 17 24.55 -40.47 17.75
CA THR A 17 24.83 -39.06 17.41
C THR A 17 23.76 -38.12 17.94
N PHE A 18 22.49 -38.53 17.94
CA PHE A 18 21.40 -37.74 18.51
C PHE A 18 21.54 -37.58 20.04
N LEU A 19 21.85 -38.66 20.76
CA LEU A 19 22.10 -38.61 22.21
C LEU A 19 23.35 -37.77 22.55
N GLY A 20 24.41 -37.88 21.74
CA GLY A 20 25.62 -37.06 21.91
C GLY A 20 25.36 -35.56 21.77
N LEU A 21 24.52 -35.17 20.79
CA LEU A 21 24.13 -33.78 20.59
C LEU A 21 23.25 -33.23 21.73
N VAL A 22 22.34 -34.04 22.27
CA VAL A 22 21.50 -33.65 23.43
C VAL A 22 22.34 -33.44 24.69
N VAL A 23 23.36 -34.28 24.94
CA VAL A 23 24.26 -34.12 26.08
C VAL A 23 25.17 -32.89 25.92
N LEU A 24 25.67 -32.62 24.71
CA LEU A 24 26.44 -31.41 24.39
C LEU A 24 25.60 -30.13 24.54
N TRP A 25 24.31 -30.18 24.22
CA TRP A 25 23.42 -29.03 24.37
C TRP A 25 23.06 -28.75 25.83
N ALA A 26 22.93 -29.82 26.63
CA ALA A 26 22.70 -29.71 28.08
C ALA A 26 23.95 -29.21 28.85
N SER A 27 25.17 -29.41 28.34
CA SER A 27 26.41 -28.97 28.98
C SER A 27 26.84 -27.54 28.64
N MET A 28 26.24 -26.92 27.63
CA MET A 28 26.55 -25.54 27.20
C MET A 28 25.56 -24.47 27.68
N SER A 29 24.59 -24.83 28.53
CA SER A 29 23.68 -23.87 29.16
C SER A 29 24.32 -23.27 30.43
N PRO A 30 24.41 -21.93 30.58
CA PRO A 30 25.00 -21.32 31.76
C PRO A 30 24.13 -21.57 33.01
N LYS A 31 24.76 -22.03 34.09
CA LYS A 31 24.14 -22.12 35.41
C LYS A 31 24.12 -20.74 36.07
N VAL A 32 22.93 -20.27 36.44
CA VAL A 32 22.74 -19.12 37.32
C VAL A 32 22.93 -19.59 38.76
N THR A 33 23.95 -19.08 39.43
CA THR A 33 24.14 -19.19 40.89
C THR A 33 23.83 -17.85 41.52
N ASP A 34 22.90 -17.88 42.48
CA ASP A 34 22.53 -16.78 43.37
C ASP A 34 23.68 -16.46 44.35
N ASP A 35 23.93 -15.16 44.55
CA ASP A 35 24.24 -14.57 45.87
C ASP A 35 23.74 -13.11 45.90
N LEU A 36 22.80 -12.85 46.83
CA LEU A 36 22.11 -11.59 47.20
C LEU A 36 23.04 -10.61 47.97
N PRO A 37 22.64 -9.41 48.49
CA PRO A 37 21.29 -8.77 48.58
C PRO A 37 21.22 -7.23 48.31
N LEU A 38 20.02 -6.67 48.06
CA LEU A 38 19.43 -5.55 48.84
C LEU A 38 18.06 -5.03 48.32
N ALA A 39 17.12 -4.94 49.27
CA ALA A 39 16.02 -3.98 49.45
C ALA A 39 14.73 -4.01 48.56
N ARG A 40 13.67 -4.45 49.26
CA ARG A 40 12.20 -4.33 49.08
C ARG A 40 11.66 -2.91 48.82
N GLU A 41 10.55 -2.85 48.08
CA GLU A 41 9.16 -2.45 48.47
C GLU A 41 8.28 -2.55 47.19
N GLY A 42 7.04 -3.02 47.11
CA GLY A 42 6.04 -3.61 47.99
C GLY A 42 4.68 -3.57 47.23
N LYS A 43 4.07 -4.72 46.91
CA LYS A 43 2.65 -4.82 46.50
C LYS A 43 2.03 -6.07 47.12
N VAL A 44 0.99 -5.85 47.93
CA VAL A 44 0.24 -6.87 48.67
C VAL A 44 -0.92 -7.38 47.82
N ALA A 45 -1.05 -8.70 47.72
CA ALA A 45 -2.25 -9.41 47.30
C ALA A 45 -2.80 -10.19 48.52
N ILE A 46 -4.12 -10.15 48.74
CA ILE A 46 -4.81 -10.92 49.79
C ILE A 46 -5.59 -12.05 49.11
N LYS A 47 -5.30 -13.29 49.55
CA LYS A 47 -6.05 -14.52 49.26
C LYS A 47 -7.21 -14.72 50.27
N PRO A 48 -8.31 -15.41 49.90
CA PRO A 48 -9.36 -15.84 50.83
C PRO A 48 -9.30 -17.36 51.12
N VAL A 49 -9.67 -17.77 52.35
CA VAL A 49 -9.91 -19.17 52.79
C VAL A 49 -10.80 -19.11 54.06
N PRO A 50 -11.50 -20.18 54.55
CA PRO A 50 -12.61 -20.96 53.98
C PRO A 50 -13.76 -21.22 55.01
N ASN A 51 -14.82 -21.97 54.64
CA ASN A 51 -15.48 -22.98 55.51
C ASN A 51 -16.52 -23.81 54.70
N LYS A 52 -16.34 -25.14 54.56
CA LYS A 52 -16.95 -26.27 55.31
C LYS A 52 -18.47 -26.51 55.06
N GLY A 53 -18.80 -27.66 54.44
CA GLY A 53 -20.15 -28.27 54.38
C GLY A 53 -20.52 -29.04 55.66
N PRO A 54 -21.69 -29.74 55.74
CA PRO A 54 -21.94 -30.95 54.94
C PRO A 54 -23.42 -31.29 54.52
N GLU A 55 -23.53 -32.35 53.69
CA GLU A 55 -24.56 -33.42 53.59
C GLU A 55 -25.97 -33.31 52.91
N SER A 56 -26.10 -34.14 51.85
CA SER A 56 -27.14 -35.16 51.52
C SER A 56 -28.47 -34.85 50.76
N ASN A 57 -28.60 -35.60 49.65
CA ASN A 57 -29.76 -36.33 49.07
C ASN A 57 -30.92 -35.68 48.27
N ASN A 58 -31.06 -36.22 47.05
CA ASN A 58 -32.26 -36.69 46.33
C ASN A 58 -33.25 -35.72 45.65
N ASP A 59 -33.24 -35.83 44.31
CA ASP A 59 -34.37 -36.11 43.42
C ASP A 59 -35.56 -35.14 43.25
N LYS A 60 -35.89 -34.94 41.97
CA LYS A 60 -37.19 -34.62 41.34
C LYS A 60 -37.64 -33.15 41.35
N PHE A 61 -37.55 -32.57 40.16
CA PHE A 61 -38.17 -31.29 39.80
C PHE A 61 -39.53 -31.54 39.15
N GLN A 62 -40.63 -31.05 39.74
CA GLN A 62 -41.90 -30.76 39.07
C GLN A 62 -42.75 -29.73 39.87
N PRO A 63 -43.68 -29.01 39.22
CA PRO A 63 -43.94 -27.56 39.42
C PRO A 63 -45.29 -27.22 40.07
N VAL A 64 -45.43 -26.07 40.78
CA VAL A 64 -46.72 -25.36 41.01
C VAL A 64 -46.50 -23.84 41.30
N VAL A 65 -47.31 -23.01 40.62
CA VAL A 65 -47.59 -21.54 40.62
C VAL A 65 -47.93 -20.89 42.00
N PRO A 66 -48.13 -19.52 42.17
CA PRO A 66 -48.49 -18.47 41.20
C PRO A 66 -47.76 -17.09 41.29
N TRP A 67 -47.84 -16.33 40.19
CA TRP A 67 -47.50 -14.91 40.10
C TRP A 67 -48.62 -14.01 40.68
N PRO A 68 -48.30 -12.90 41.38
CA PRO A 68 -49.29 -11.88 41.70
C PRO A 68 -49.54 -10.93 40.52
N HIS A 69 -50.81 -10.62 40.28
CA HIS A 69 -51.31 -9.60 39.37
C HIS A 69 -50.76 -8.20 39.71
N VAL A 70 -50.39 -7.44 38.67
CA VAL A 70 -50.30 -5.98 38.72
C VAL A 70 -51.18 -5.44 37.59
N GLU A 71 -52.11 -4.56 37.98
CA GLU A 71 -53.06 -3.89 37.10
C GLU A 71 -52.35 -3.02 36.06
N GLY A 72 -52.95 -2.97 34.86
CA GLY A 72 -52.39 -2.34 33.68
C GLY A 72 -52.20 -0.84 33.79
N VAL A 73 -51.03 -0.40 33.35
CA VAL A 73 -50.87 0.90 32.70
C VAL A 73 -50.25 0.59 31.34
N GLU A 74 -51.06 0.68 30.29
CA GLU A 74 -50.56 0.65 28.92
C GLU A 74 -49.69 1.91 28.72
N VAL A 75 -48.37 1.72 28.82
CA VAL A 75 -47.42 2.78 28.51
C VAL A 75 -47.31 2.81 26.99
N ASP A 76 -47.95 3.80 26.35
CA ASP A 76 -47.75 4.11 24.95
C ASP A 76 -46.30 4.60 24.73
N LEU A 77 -45.41 3.64 24.47
CA LEU A 77 -44.00 3.85 24.19
C LEU A 77 -43.78 4.71 22.94
N GLU A 78 -44.76 4.80 22.06
CA GLU A 78 -44.72 5.62 20.85
C GLU A 78 -44.99 7.10 21.16
N SER A 79 -45.91 7.38 22.10
CA SER A 79 -46.11 8.74 22.63
C SER A 79 -44.89 9.27 23.40
N LEU A 80 -44.20 8.39 24.16
CA LEU A 80 -42.96 8.72 24.86
C LEU A 80 -41.79 8.94 23.89
N ARG A 81 -41.68 8.12 22.83
CA ARG A 81 -40.71 8.35 21.75
C ARG A 81 -40.97 9.65 21.00
N ARG A 82 -42.24 9.99 20.72
CA ARG A 82 -42.60 11.26 20.07
C ARG A 82 -42.37 12.47 20.98
N LYS A 83 -42.64 12.37 22.29
CA LYS A 83 -42.30 13.41 23.27
C LYS A 83 -40.80 13.60 23.43
N ASN A 84 -40.02 12.52 23.50
CA ASN A 84 -38.56 12.60 23.58
C ASN A 84 -37.93 13.11 22.28
N LYS A 85 -38.52 12.77 21.13
CA LYS A 85 -38.12 13.35 19.83
C LYS A 85 -38.45 14.84 19.75
N ALA A 86 -39.66 15.25 20.15
CA ALA A 86 -40.05 16.67 20.17
C ALA A 86 -39.25 17.50 21.20
N LYS A 87 -38.87 16.91 22.34
CA LYS A 87 -38.04 17.55 23.36
C LYS A 87 -36.58 17.65 22.90
N ASN A 88 -36.04 16.62 22.25
CA ASN A 88 -34.72 16.69 21.61
C ASN A 88 -34.72 17.66 20.42
N ASP A 89 -35.81 17.76 19.65
CA ASP A 89 -35.93 18.69 18.53
C ASP A 89 -36.07 20.16 19.04
N GLN A 90 -36.75 20.39 20.18
CA GLN A 90 -36.79 21.70 20.84
C GLN A 90 -35.47 22.09 21.52
N ASP A 91 -34.79 21.18 22.22
CA ASP A 91 -33.44 21.41 22.76
C ASP A 91 -32.40 21.58 21.63
N HIS A 92 -32.60 20.95 20.47
CA HIS A 92 -31.79 21.18 19.26
C HIS A 92 -32.06 22.53 18.58
N LEU A 93 -33.28 23.09 18.71
CA LEU A 93 -33.66 24.38 18.11
C LEU A 93 -33.26 25.56 19.01
N GLU A 94 -33.42 25.45 20.33
CA GLU A 94 -33.00 26.48 21.29
C GLU A 94 -31.50 26.44 21.57
N GLY A 95 -30.87 25.26 21.55
CA GLY A 95 -29.41 25.10 21.66
C GLY A 95 -28.63 25.51 20.41
N ASN A 96 -29.26 25.51 19.22
CA ASN A 96 -28.61 25.96 17.98
C ASN A 96 -28.60 27.49 17.87
N GLN A 97 -29.61 28.22 18.32
CA GLN A 97 -29.62 29.68 18.13
C GLN A 97 -28.61 30.43 19.00
N GLN A 98 -28.15 29.84 20.11
CA GLN A 98 -27.11 30.44 20.97
C GLN A 98 -25.69 29.89 20.71
N ASN A 99 -25.52 28.81 19.94
CA ASN A 99 -24.22 28.26 19.52
C ASN A 99 -23.89 28.48 18.04
N ILE A 100 -24.65 29.30 17.30
CA ILE A 100 -24.21 29.91 16.03
C ILE A 100 -23.24 31.09 16.33
N MET A 101 -22.36 30.92 17.32
CA MET A 101 -21.10 31.64 17.34
C MET A 101 -20.19 30.93 16.34
N GLN A 102 -19.97 31.59 15.19
CA GLN A 102 -18.97 31.28 14.17
C GLN A 102 -18.02 30.15 14.56
N ARG A 103 -18.32 28.91 14.16
CA ARG A 103 -17.29 27.86 14.11
C ARG A 103 -16.28 28.34 13.08
N GLN A 104 -15.21 28.98 13.53
CA GLN A 104 -14.12 29.42 12.67
C GLN A 104 -13.39 28.16 12.21
N TYR A 105 -13.68 27.72 10.99
CA TYR A 105 -12.99 26.60 10.37
C TYR A 105 -11.50 26.92 10.22
N LEU A 106 -10.66 25.91 10.36
CA LEU A 106 -9.23 26.03 10.10
C LEU A 106 -9.02 26.23 8.59
N THR A 107 -8.19 27.22 8.25
CA THR A 107 -7.81 27.52 6.87
C THR A 107 -6.30 27.47 6.73
N PHE A 108 -5.83 26.99 5.59
CA PHE A 108 -4.42 27.06 5.24
C PHE A 108 -3.94 28.51 5.12
N LYS A 109 -2.64 28.75 5.36
CA LYS A 109 -2.08 30.09 5.19
C LYS A 109 -2.30 30.57 3.74
N PRO A 110 -2.57 31.87 3.53
CA PRO A 110 -2.77 32.41 2.19
C PRO A 110 -1.46 32.44 1.39
N GLN A 111 -1.59 32.50 0.07
CA GLN A 111 -0.46 32.73 -0.83
C GLN A 111 0.14 34.13 -0.59
N THR A 112 1.45 34.19 -0.32
CA THR A 112 2.20 35.44 -0.13
C THR A 112 3.19 35.70 -1.25
N LEU A 113 3.74 34.64 -1.87
CA LEU A 113 4.64 34.75 -3.00
C LEU A 113 3.85 35.08 -4.28
N VAL A 114 4.28 36.10 -5.01
CA VAL A 114 3.78 36.40 -6.35
C VAL A 114 4.71 35.74 -7.36
N TYR A 115 4.19 34.78 -8.10
CA TYR A 115 4.89 34.07 -9.16
C TYR A 115 4.08 34.11 -10.46
N ARG A 116 4.73 34.39 -11.59
CA ARG A 116 4.07 34.46 -12.90
C ARG A 116 4.10 33.10 -13.58
N ASP A 117 3.00 32.73 -14.22
CA ASP A 117 2.96 31.49 -15.01
C ASP A 117 4.06 31.48 -16.08
N PRO A 118 4.65 30.31 -16.35
CA PRO A 118 5.60 30.18 -17.44
C PRO A 118 4.93 30.47 -18.78
N VAL A 119 5.72 30.93 -19.74
CA VAL A 119 5.24 31.29 -21.09
C VAL A 119 5.91 30.37 -22.11
N LEU A 120 5.09 29.70 -22.92
CA LEU A 120 5.56 28.92 -24.05
C LEU A 120 5.93 29.86 -25.20
N GLN A 121 7.19 29.83 -25.66
CA GLN A 121 7.69 30.68 -26.73
C GLN A 121 8.23 29.84 -27.88
N SER A 122 7.38 29.59 -28.88
CA SER A 122 7.78 28.87 -30.09
C SER A 122 8.85 29.65 -30.86
N GLY A 123 10.08 29.13 -30.92
CA GLY A 123 11.18 29.70 -31.71
C GLY A 123 12.46 30.04 -30.93
N SER A 124 12.45 29.99 -29.59
CA SER A 124 13.66 30.14 -28.77
C SER A 124 13.68 29.14 -27.63
N LEU A 125 14.82 28.49 -27.40
CA LEU A 125 14.99 27.59 -26.25
C LEU A 125 14.66 28.32 -24.94
N GLY A 126 13.98 27.60 -24.04
CA GLY A 126 13.58 28.10 -22.74
C GLY A 126 14.79 28.44 -21.86
N ASN A 127 14.62 29.41 -20.97
CA ASN A 127 15.68 29.93 -20.11
C ASN A 127 16.30 28.94 -19.11
N PHE A 128 15.70 27.75 -18.93
CA PHE A 128 16.24 26.67 -18.09
C PHE A 128 16.75 25.46 -18.89
N GLU A 129 16.70 25.51 -20.22
CA GLU A 129 17.27 24.43 -21.04
C GLU A 129 18.81 24.53 -21.05
N PRO A 130 19.55 23.40 -20.98
CA PRO A 130 20.99 23.42 -21.16
C PRO A 130 21.37 24.04 -22.51
N LYS A 131 22.33 24.97 -22.49
CA LYS A 131 22.81 25.64 -23.72
C LYS A 131 23.64 24.71 -24.59
N GLU A 132 24.36 23.79 -23.95
CA GLU A 132 25.21 22.79 -24.56
C GLU A 132 24.78 21.40 -24.06
N PRO A 133 25.03 20.33 -24.84
CA PRO A 133 24.79 18.97 -24.39
C PRO A 133 25.51 18.67 -23.07
N GLU A 134 24.84 17.92 -22.19
CA GLU A 134 25.45 17.47 -20.93
C GLU A 134 26.67 16.58 -21.23
N PRO A 135 27.84 16.82 -20.62
CA PRO A 135 29.00 15.97 -20.81
C PRO A 135 28.77 14.59 -20.18
N GLN A 136 29.24 13.56 -20.88
CA GLN A 136 29.28 12.18 -20.39
C GLN A 136 30.12 12.08 -19.12
N GLY A 137 29.70 11.23 -18.19
CA GLY A 137 30.46 10.97 -16.97
C GLY A 137 31.74 10.20 -17.29
N VAL A 138 31.64 9.21 -18.18
CA VAL A 138 32.78 8.53 -18.80
C VAL A 138 32.58 8.56 -20.31
N VAL A 139 33.55 9.10 -21.06
CA VAL A 139 33.46 9.21 -22.52
C VAL A 139 33.29 7.81 -23.12
N ASP A 140 32.22 7.63 -23.89
CA ASP A 140 31.79 6.34 -24.47
C ASP A 140 31.67 5.21 -23.45
N GLY A 141 31.37 5.57 -22.19
CA GLY A 141 31.23 4.64 -21.08
C GLY A 141 29.94 3.82 -21.13
N PRO A 142 29.88 2.71 -20.37
CA PRO A 142 28.69 1.89 -20.29
C PRO A 142 27.50 2.67 -19.72
N GLY A 143 26.34 2.52 -20.35
CA GLY A 143 25.07 3.10 -19.91
C GLY A 143 24.92 4.62 -20.10
N GLU A 144 25.90 5.30 -20.71
CA GLU A 144 25.78 6.70 -21.12
C GLU A 144 24.61 6.89 -22.12
N GLY A 145 23.98 8.06 -22.08
CA GLY A 145 22.76 8.35 -22.84
C GLY A 145 21.57 7.47 -22.45
N ALA A 146 21.61 6.82 -21.29
CA ALA A 146 20.68 5.77 -20.88
C ALA A 146 20.52 4.63 -21.91
N MET A 147 21.60 4.31 -22.64
CA MET A 147 21.63 3.15 -23.53
C MET A 147 21.64 1.85 -22.73
N GLN A 148 21.13 0.77 -23.33
CA GLN A 148 21.13 -0.55 -22.70
C GLN A 148 22.58 -1.02 -22.44
N PHE A 149 22.83 -1.52 -21.25
CA PHE A 149 24.09 -2.15 -20.89
C PHE A 149 23.86 -3.62 -20.53
N ILE A 150 24.23 -4.52 -21.45
CA ILE A 150 24.03 -5.95 -21.31
C ILE A 150 25.38 -6.61 -21.04
N LEU A 151 25.48 -7.29 -19.90
CA LEU A 151 26.66 -8.04 -19.50
C LEU A 151 26.66 -9.44 -20.13
N GLY A 152 27.85 -9.98 -20.37
CA GLY A 152 28.05 -11.34 -20.89
C GLY A 152 27.64 -12.43 -19.90
N SER A 153 27.54 -13.67 -20.39
CA SER A 153 27.12 -14.84 -19.61
C SER A 153 28.03 -15.15 -18.41
N GLU A 154 29.28 -14.71 -18.46
CA GLU A 154 30.28 -14.84 -17.39
C GLU A 154 29.87 -14.13 -16.08
N TYR A 155 28.97 -13.13 -16.16
CA TYR A 155 28.47 -12.41 -14.99
C TYR A 155 27.18 -13.00 -14.40
N LYS A 156 26.60 -14.04 -15.01
CA LYS A 156 25.26 -14.55 -14.67
C LYS A 156 25.07 -14.82 -13.17
N ASP A 157 26.02 -15.50 -12.53
CA ASP A 157 25.92 -15.87 -11.11
C ASP A 157 26.03 -14.66 -10.18
N ALA A 158 26.91 -13.71 -10.52
CA ALA A 158 27.05 -12.45 -9.79
C ALA A 158 25.80 -11.57 -9.93
N ILE A 159 25.22 -11.52 -11.14
CA ILE A 159 23.96 -10.81 -11.41
C ILE A 159 22.84 -11.42 -10.57
N GLN A 160 22.64 -12.74 -10.62
CA GLN A 160 21.60 -13.43 -9.83
C GLN A 160 21.76 -13.19 -8.33
N THR A 161 23.00 -13.22 -7.83
CA THR A 161 23.30 -12.93 -6.42
C THR A 161 22.91 -11.49 -6.06
N SER A 162 23.28 -10.51 -6.90
CA SER A 162 22.92 -9.11 -6.68
C SER A 162 21.41 -8.85 -6.76
N ILE A 163 20.70 -9.50 -7.69
CA ILE A 163 19.24 -9.39 -7.82
C ILE A 163 18.56 -9.98 -6.58
N LYS A 164 19.04 -11.12 -6.08
CA LYS A 164 18.48 -11.73 -4.86
C LYS A 164 18.58 -10.80 -3.67
N GLU A 165 19.70 -10.09 -3.54
CA GLU A 165 20.00 -9.19 -2.43
C GLU A 165 19.29 -7.81 -2.55
N PHE A 166 19.40 -7.16 -3.70
CA PHE A 166 18.97 -5.77 -3.89
C PHE A 166 17.71 -5.62 -4.76
N GLY A 167 17.38 -6.63 -5.55
CA GLY A 167 16.30 -6.60 -6.54
C GLY A 167 16.67 -5.92 -7.85
N PHE A 168 17.93 -5.57 -8.05
CA PHE A 168 18.46 -4.98 -9.28
C PHE A 168 19.76 -5.69 -9.67
N ASN A 169 20.15 -5.58 -10.93
CA ASN A 169 21.47 -5.99 -11.38
C ASN A 169 22.50 -4.96 -10.90
N MET A 170 23.09 -5.19 -9.72
CA MET A 170 24.10 -4.27 -9.18
C MET A 170 25.41 -4.34 -9.95
N VAL A 171 25.74 -5.50 -10.53
CA VAL A 171 26.96 -5.67 -11.32
C VAL A 171 26.98 -4.70 -12.50
N ALA A 172 25.86 -4.58 -13.22
CA ALA A 172 25.72 -3.59 -14.28
C ALA A 172 25.76 -2.16 -13.74
N SER A 173 25.03 -1.88 -12.65
CA SER A 173 25.02 -0.55 -12.03
C SER A 173 26.40 -0.05 -11.64
N ASP A 174 27.19 -0.91 -11.00
CA ASP A 174 28.50 -0.57 -10.45
C ASP A 174 29.51 -0.20 -11.55
N MET A 175 29.27 -0.63 -12.80
CA MET A 175 30.08 -0.27 -13.96
C MET A 175 29.62 1.01 -14.66
N ILE A 176 28.36 1.43 -14.48
CA ILE A 176 27.80 2.64 -15.06
C ILE A 176 28.22 3.84 -14.22
N SER A 177 28.64 4.94 -14.86
CA SER A 177 29.06 6.17 -14.18
C SER A 177 27.96 6.77 -13.30
N LEU A 178 28.28 7.15 -12.06
CA LEU A 178 27.34 7.85 -11.16
C LEU A 178 26.86 9.18 -11.76
N ASP A 179 27.67 9.77 -12.64
CA ASP A 179 27.38 11.01 -13.37
C ASP A 179 26.95 10.76 -14.82
N ARG A 180 26.46 9.57 -15.16
CA ARG A 180 26.07 9.25 -16.55
C ARG A 180 25.05 10.24 -17.11
N THR A 181 25.15 10.49 -18.40
CA THR A 181 24.12 11.15 -19.20
C THR A 181 22.91 10.24 -19.39
N ILE A 182 21.74 10.84 -19.64
CA ILE A 182 20.47 10.15 -19.87
C ILE A 182 19.84 10.63 -21.17
N SER A 183 18.94 9.83 -21.73
CA SER A 183 18.11 10.23 -22.86
C SER A 183 17.04 11.25 -22.43
N ASP A 184 16.64 12.13 -23.36
CA ASP A 184 15.59 13.13 -23.12
C ASP A 184 14.24 12.61 -23.62
N LEU A 185 13.40 12.14 -22.68
CA LEU A 185 12.06 11.60 -22.96
C LEU A 185 10.95 12.67 -22.92
N ARG A 186 11.28 13.95 -22.76
CA ARG A 186 10.30 15.04 -22.74
C ARG A 186 9.74 15.26 -24.15
N ASP A 187 8.50 15.72 -24.22
CA ASP A 187 7.95 16.27 -25.47
C ASP A 187 8.80 17.48 -25.90
N THR A 188 8.94 17.71 -27.20
CA THR A 188 9.78 18.79 -27.73
C THR A 188 9.28 20.17 -27.29
N GLU A 189 7.96 20.33 -27.10
CA GLU A 189 7.35 21.56 -26.57
C GLU A 189 7.94 21.95 -25.20
N CYS A 190 8.36 20.97 -24.38
CA CYS A 190 8.92 21.22 -23.06
C CYS A 190 10.21 22.07 -23.07
N LYS A 191 10.92 22.10 -24.19
CA LYS A 191 12.18 22.83 -24.35
C LYS A 191 11.99 24.33 -24.59
N TYR A 192 10.74 24.78 -24.80
CA TYR A 192 10.42 26.16 -25.19
C TYR A 192 9.66 26.94 -24.10
N TRP A 193 9.52 26.37 -22.90
CA TRP A 193 8.94 27.08 -21.77
C TRP A 193 9.95 28.02 -21.13
N ASN A 194 9.52 29.27 -20.96
CA ASN A 194 10.26 30.25 -20.16
C ASN A 194 9.60 30.38 -18.79
N TYR A 195 10.38 30.07 -17.75
CA TYR A 195 9.93 30.12 -16.36
C TYR A 195 10.42 31.39 -15.69
N ASP A 196 9.59 31.99 -14.83
CA ASP A 196 10.05 33.03 -13.93
C ASP A 196 11.13 32.44 -13.00
N GLU A 197 12.24 33.15 -12.81
CA GLU A 197 13.34 32.68 -11.97
C GLU A 197 13.06 32.83 -10.47
N ASN A 198 11.93 33.43 -10.08
CA ASN A 198 11.47 33.55 -8.70
C ASN A 198 10.88 32.23 -8.13
N LEU A 199 11.49 31.10 -8.48
CA LEU A 199 11.12 29.78 -7.96
C LEU A 199 11.47 29.65 -6.48
N LEU A 200 10.61 28.96 -5.74
CA LEU A 200 10.90 28.53 -4.36
C LEU A 200 12.14 27.62 -4.34
N THR A 201 12.94 27.67 -3.25
CA THR A 201 14.03 26.71 -3.04
C THR A 201 13.51 25.37 -2.51
N SER A 202 14.29 24.30 -2.66
CA SER A 202 13.88 22.95 -2.24
C SER A 202 14.90 22.19 -1.42
N SER A 203 14.40 21.44 -0.43
CA SER A 203 15.11 20.34 0.21
C SER A 203 14.69 19.05 -0.48
N VAL A 204 15.64 18.31 -1.05
CA VAL A 204 15.37 17.00 -1.66
C VAL A 204 15.54 15.93 -0.58
N VAL A 205 14.48 15.16 -0.29
CA VAL A 205 14.45 14.14 0.74
C VAL A 205 14.52 12.75 0.09
N ILE A 206 15.53 11.97 0.48
CA ILE A 206 15.75 10.61 -0.03
C ILE A 206 15.74 9.65 1.16
N VAL A 207 14.67 8.86 1.27
CA VAL A 207 14.59 7.78 2.27
C VAL A 207 15.19 6.51 1.69
N PHE A 208 16.03 5.82 2.45
CA PHE A 208 16.65 4.58 2.00
C PHE A 208 16.73 3.53 3.11
N HIS A 209 16.65 2.26 2.72
CA HIS A 209 16.88 1.11 3.59
C HIS A 209 17.56 -0.01 2.79
N ASN A 210 18.80 -0.35 3.15
CA ASN A 210 19.58 -1.39 2.48
C ASN A 210 19.74 -1.21 0.96
N GLU A 211 19.74 0.04 0.49
CA GLU A 211 19.91 0.38 -0.92
C GLU A 211 21.30 -0.01 -1.44
N GLY A 212 21.38 -0.32 -2.73
CA GLY A 212 22.66 -0.50 -3.43
C GLY A 212 23.49 0.78 -3.42
N TRP A 213 24.82 0.67 -3.30
CA TRP A 213 25.69 1.86 -3.23
C TRP A 213 25.57 2.73 -4.49
N SER A 214 25.73 2.11 -5.66
CA SER A 214 25.74 2.84 -6.94
C SER A 214 24.38 3.41 -7.30
N THR A 215 23.27 2.74 -7.01
CA THR A 215 21.92 3.27 -7.23
C THR A 215 21.64 4.48 -6.34
N LEU A 216 21.91 4.38 -5.02
CA LEU A 216 21.74 5.47 -4.06
C LEU A 216 22.57 6.70 -4.44
N MET A 217 23.86 6.49 -4.75
CA MET A 217 24.75 7.60 -5.09
C MET A 217 24.43 8.20 -6.46
N ARG A 218 24.02 7.40 -7.46
CA ARG A 218 23.59 7.92 -8.77
C ARG A 218 22.35 8.81 -8.64
N THR A 219 21.44 8.49 -7.72
CA THR A 219 20.31 9.40 -7.39
C THR A 219 20.83 10.74 -6.88
N VAL A 220 21.70 10.74 -5.87
CA VAL A 220 22.28 11.97 -5.30
C VAL A 220 23.04 12.79 -6.36
N HIS A 221 23.90 12.13 -7.14
CA HIS A 221 24.65 12.75 -8.24
C HIS A 221 23.72 13.37 -9.28
N SER A 222 22.68 12.66 -9.72
CA SER A 222 21.74 13.19 -10.72
C SER A 222 21.06 14.47 -10.26
N VAL A 223 20.64 14.55 -8.99
CA VAL A 223 20.03 15.73 -8.39
C VAL A 223 21.00 16.90 -8.39
N ILE A 224 22.24 16.69 -7.95
CA ILE A 224 23.27 17.74 -7.90
C ILE A 224 23.64 18.20 -9.32
N LYS A 225 23.75 17.27 -10.27
CA LYS A 225 24.15 17.54 -11.66
C LYS A 225 23.09 18.36 -12.42
N ARG A 226 21.80 18.08 -12.21
CA ARG A 226 20.70 18.61 -13.05
C ARG A 226 19.77 19.60 -12.35
N THR A 227 20.09 20.02 -11.13
CA THR A 227 19.32 21.05 -10.41
C THR A 227 20.13 22.34 -10.34
N PRO A 228 19.59 23.51 -10.74
CA PRO A 228 20.34 24.75 -10.63
C PRO A 228 20.67 25.08 -9.17
N ARG A 229 21.95 25.32 -8.88
CA ARG A 229 22.50 25.40 -7.51
C ARG A 229 21.76 26.35 -6.57
N LYS A 230 21.26 27.48 -7.09
CA LYS A 230 20.54 28.49 -6.28
C LYS A 230 19.21 27.99 -5.69
N TYR A 231 18.63 26.94 -6.27
CA TYR A 231 17.35 26.40 -5.80
C TYR A 231 17.49 25.13 -4.96
N LEU A 232 18.63 24.43 -5.03
CA LEU A 232 18.90 23.25 -4.23
C LEU A 232 19.43 23.66 -2.85
N ALA A 233 18.54 23.75 -1.86
CA ALA A 233 18.90 24.18 -0.51
C ALA A 233 19.69 23.11 0.25
N GLU A 234 19.29 21.85 0.12
CA GLU A 234 19.96 20.69 0.73
C GLU A 234 19.43 19.38 0.13
N ILE A 235 20.23 18.31 0.26
CA ILE A 235 19.78 16.92 0.06
C ILE A 235 19.80 16.24 1.43
N VAL A 236 18.63 15.80 1.90
CA VAL A 236 18.42 15.16 3.20
C VAL A 236 18.18 13.67 2.99
N MET A 237 19.18 12.88 3.33
CA MET A 237 19.14 11.43 3.24
C MET A 237 18.71 10.84 4.60
N ILE A 238 17.66 10.02 4.61
CA ILE A 238 17.15 9.37 5.83
C ILE A 238 17.44 7.86 5.74
N ASP A 239 18.38 7.39 6.56
CA ASP A 239 18.66 5.97 6.75
C ASP A 239 17.60 5.37 7.68
N ASP A 240 16.66 4.61 7.10
CA ASP A 240 15.61 3.91 7.84
C ASP A 240 16.14 2.58 8.42
N TYR A 241 17.19 2.66 9.24
CA TYR A 241 17.77 1.54 9.97
C TYR A 241 18.36 0.44 9.07
N SER A 242 19.17 0.84 8.08
CA SER A 242 19.91 -0.09 7.23
C SER A 242 20.92 -0.93 8.01
N ASN A 243 21.22 -2.14 7.53
CA ASN A 243 22.22 -3.04 8.10
C ASN A 243 23.42 -3.30 7.17
N LYS A 244 23.38 -2.82 5.92
CA LYS A 244 24.50 -2.95 4.97
C LYS A 244 25.65 -2.01 5.36
N GLU A 245 26.87 -2.56 5.46
CA GLU A 245 28.05 -1.83 5.95
C GLU A 245 28.40 -0.61 5.08
N HIS A 246 28.22 -0.70 3.75
CA HIS A 246 28.52 0.41 2.84
C HIS A 246 27.65 1.65 3.09
N LEU A 247 26.52 1.51 3.77
CA LEU A 247 25.62 2.63 4.12
C LEU A 247 25.98 3.29 5.45
N LYS A 248 27.03 2.82 6.14
CA LYS A 248 27.49 3.33 7.44
C LYS A 248 28.66 4.31 7.24
N GLY A 249 29.82 4.04 7.82
CA GLY A 249 30.95 4.99 7.81
C GLY A 249 31.41 5.40 6.42
N ARG A 250 31.36 4.49 5.43
CA ARG A 250 31.69 4.81 4.02
C ARG A 250 30.79 5.91 3.46
N LEU A 251 29.48 5.84 3.72
CA LEU A 251 28.53 6.83 3.25
C LEU A 251 28.78 8.19 3.91
N ASP A 252 29.00 8.20 5.22
CA ASP A 252 29.25 9.43 5.99
C ASP A 252 30.52 10.16 5.52
N GLU A 253 31.56 9.41 5.12
CA GLU A 253 32.78 10.00 4.55
C GLU A 253 32.54 10.51 3.13
N TYR A 254 31.86 9.73 2.29
CA TYR A 254 31.65 10.08 0.88
C TYR A 254 30.82 11.36 0.70
N VAL A 255 29.78 11.57 1.53
CA VAL A 255 28.91 12.76 1.39
C VAL A 255 29.62 14.07 1.75
N LYS A 256 30.76 14.03 2.46
CA LYS A 256 31.53 15.24 2.84
C LYS A 256 32.05 16.02 1.64
N GLN A 257 32.23 15.37 0.49
CA GLN A 257 32.71 16.01 -0.73
C GLN A 257 31.82 17.19 -1.20
N TRP A 258 30.55 17.19 -0.80
CA TRP A 258 29.60 18.26 -1.12
C TRP A 258 29.47 19.32 -0.03
N ASN A 259 30.46 19.43 0.86
CA ASN A 259 30.63 20.51 1.83
C ASN A 259 29.36 20.80 2.67
N GLY A 260 28.61 19.75 3.05
CA GLY A 260 27.41 19.87 3.88
C GLY A 260 26.10 20.11 3.12
N LEU A 261 26.13 20.20 1.78
CA LEU A 261 24.92 20.22 0.94
C LEU A 261 24.10 18.93 1.11
N VAL A 262 24.80 17.80 1.20
CA VAL A 262 24.21 16.47 1.43
C VAL A 262 24.37 16.08 2.89
N LYS A 263 23.27 15.70 3.54
CA LYS A 263 23.22 15.37 4.97
C LYS A 263 22.56 14.01 5.15
N VAL A 264 23.15 13.17 6.00
CA VAL A 264 22.61 11.84 6.35
C VAL A 264 22.10 11.88 7.78
N PHE A 265 20.85 11.47 8.00
CA PHE A 265 20.28 11.24 9.31
C PHE A 265 19.90 9.77 9.46
N ARG A 266 20.16 9.20 10.63
CA ARG A 266 19.93 7.77 10.89
C ARG A 266 18.83 7.59 11.91
N ASN A 267 17.84 6.78 11.57
CA ASN A 267 16.80 6.39 12.51
C ASN A 267 17.34 5.38 13.52
N GLU A 268 16.87 5.46 14.77
CA GLU A 268 17.26 4.54 15.85
C GLU A 268 16.59 3.16 15.74
N ARG A 269 15.51 3.09 14.99
CA ARG A 269 14.77 1.87 14.65
C ARG A 269 14.24 1.97 13.21
N ARG A 270 13.81 0.84 12.66
CA ARG A 270 13.17 0.81 11.33
C ARG A 270 11.75 1.36 11.42
N GLU A 271 11.54 2.61 11.08
CA GLU A 271 10.24 3.30 11.13
C GLU A 271 9.34 2.93 9.93
N GLY A 272 9.95 2.51 8.83
CA GLY A 272 9.27 2.28 7.57
C GLY A 272 9.24 3.51 6.67
N LEU A 273 9.01 3.29 5.37
CA LEU A 273 9.06 4.33 4.33
C LEU A 273 8.22 5.56 4.70
N ILE A 274 6.99 5.33 5.17
CA ILE A 274 6.00 6.37 5.43
C ILE A 274 6.48 7.32 6.53
N GLN A 275 6.82 6.77 7.71
CA GLN A 275 7.25 7.57 8.85
C GLN A 275 8.66 8.14 8.65
N ALA A 276 9.56 7.42 7.96
CA ALA A 276 10.87 7.95 7.59
C ALA A 276 10.75 9.17 6.66
N ARG A 277 9.72 9.25 5.79
CA ARG A 277 9.44 10.47 5.01
C ARG A 277 8.97 11.63 5.89
N SER A 278 8.12 11.38 6.88
CA SER A 278 7.70 12.41 7.86
C SER A 278 8.91 12.93 8.66
N ILE A 279 9.79 12.03 9.13
CA ILE A 279 11.06 12.40 9.77
C ILE A 279 11.92 13.24 8.82
N GLY A 280 11.97 12.88 7.54
CA GLY A 280 12.62 13.66 6.50
C GLY A 280 12.10 15.10 6.41
N ALA A 281 10.78 15.31 6.39
CA ALA A 281 10.17 16.65 6.41
C ALA A 281 10.59 17.46 7.65
N GLU A 282 10.67 16.78 8.81
CA GLU A 282 11.09 17.41 10.05
C GLU A 282 12.59 17.78 10.03
N LYS A 283 13.45 16.94 9.45
CA LYS A 283 14.89 17.19 9.37
C LYS A 283 15.27 18.19 8.28
N SER A 284 14.47 18.32 7.23
CA SER A 284 14.63 19.35 6.20
C SER A 284 14.23 20.72 6.74
N LYS A 285 15.20 21.62 6.87
CA LYS A 285 15.02 22.95 7.49
C LYS A 285 15.31 24.11 6.55
N LEU A 286 15.96 23.88 5.41
CA LEU A 286 16.49 24.96 4.56
C LEU A 286 15.62 25.28 3.35
N GLY A 287 14.97 24.29 2.75
CA GLY A 287 14.13 24.46 1.56
C GLY A 287 12.70 24.88 1.90
N GLN A 288 12.11 25.66 1.00
CA GLN A 288 10.69 26.07 1.08
C GLN A 288 9.75 25.00 0.54
N VAL A 289 10.24 24.15 -0.37
CA VAL A 289 9.52 23.00 -0.93
C VAL A 289 10.25 21.72 -0.55
N LEU A 290 9.51 20.69 -0.16
CA LEU A 290 10.04 19.34 0.02
C LEU A 290 9.86 18.58 -1.30
N ILE A 291 10.95 18.04 -1.84
CA ILE A 291 10.90 17.13 -2.99
C ILE A 291 11.31 15.75 -2.53
N TYR A 292 10.40 14.79 -2.58
CA TYR A 292 10.69 13.40 -2.27
C TYR A 292 11.15 12.66 -3.53
N LEU A 293 12.21 11.87 -3.38
CA LEU A 293 12.67 10.90 -4.38
C LEU A 293 12.91 9.56 -3.69
N ASP A 294 12.64 8.48 -4.42
CA ASP A 294 13.12 7.16 -4.02
C ASP A 294 14.65 7.08 -4.20
N ALA A 295 15.28 6.18 -3.46
CA ALA A 295 16.74 6.02 -3.40
C ALA A 295 17.39 5.38 -4.65
N HIS A 296 16.60 5.11 -5.69
CA HIS A 296 17.03 4.48 -6.95
C HIS A 296 16.34 5.19 -8.12
N CYS A 297 16.60 6.49 -8.21
CA CYS A 297 16.07 7.38 -9.24
C CYS A 297 17.18 8.09 -10.03
N GLU A 298 16.86 8.56 -11.22
CA GLU A 298 17.71 9.48 -12.00
C GLU A 298 16.84 10.62 -12.54
N VAL A 299 17.12 11.85 -12.10
CA VAL A 299 16.31 13.01 -12.50
C VAL A 299 16.61 13.45 -13.94
N GLY A 300 15.57 13.91 -14.63
CA GLY A 300 15.60 14.40 -16.01
C GLY A 300 16.30 15.75 -16.19
N ILE A 301 16.57 16.10 -17.45
CA ILE A 301 17.05 17.44 -17.84
C ILE A 301 15.95 18.47 -17.53
N ASN A 302 16.33 19.59 -16.89
CA ASN A 302 15.41 20.67 -16.51
C ASN A 302 14.15 20.15 -15.76
N TRP A 303 14.32 19.16 -14.90
CA TRP A 303 13.20 18.59 -14.14
C TRP A 303 12.63 19.57 -13.09
N TYR A 304 13.47 20.47 -12.56
CA TYR A 304 13.17 21.27 -11.38
C TYR A 304 12.17 22.40 -11.61
N ALA A 305 12.44 23.28 -12.59
CA ALA A 305 11.61 24.45 -12.86
C ALA A 305 10.14 24.10 -13.16
N PRO A 306 9.83 23.16 -14.08
CA PRO A 306 8.45 22.74 -14.31
C PRO A 306 7.79 22.13 -13.07
N LEU A 307 8.54 21.41 -12.23
CA LEU A 307 8.00 20.77 -11.02
C LEU A 307 7.60 21.80 -9.95
N VAL A 308 8.42 22.84 -9.76
CA VAL A 308 8.27 23.79 -8.64
C VAL A 308 7.48 25.05 -9.03
N ALA A 309 7.38 25.38 -10.33
CA ALA A 309 6.62 26.54 -10.79
C ALA A 309 5.14 26.53 -10.36
N PRO A 310 4.38 25.42 -10.43
CA PRO A 310 2.99 25.40 -9.99
C PRO A 310 2.85 25.67 -8.48
N ILE A 311 3.79 25.16 -7.68
CA ILE A 311 3.83 25.37 -6.22
C ILE A 311 4.18 26.82 -5.89
N SER A 312 5.08 27.43 -6.67
CA SER A 312 5.47 28.83 -6.49
C SER A 312 4.30 29.78 -6.73
N LYS A 313 3.40 29.42 -7.66
CA LYS A 313 2.15 30.16 -7.91
C LYS A 313 1.06 29.89 -6.88
N ASP A 314 0.89 28.64 -6.49
CA ASP A 314 -0.15 28.19 -5.56
C ASP A 314 0.47 27.20 -4.57
N ARG A 315 0.74 27.68 -3.34
CA ARG A 315 1.37 26.86 -2.29
C ARG A 315 0.60 25.60 -1.93
N THR A 316 -0.69 25.53 -2.27
CA THR A 316 -1.54 24.36 -2.01
C THR A 316 -1.48 23.31 -3.14
N ALA A 317 -0.70 23.57 -4.18
CA ALA A 317 -0.38 22.60 -5.21
C ALA A 317 0.70 21.61 -4.73
N CYS A 318 0.46 20.34 -4.98
CA CYS A 318 1.42 19.27 -4.91
C CYS A 318 1.68 18.78 -6.34
N THR A 319 2.95 18.66 -6.72
CA THR A 319 3.35 18.31 -8.08
C THR A 319 4.08 16.98 -8.11
N VAL A 320 3.92 16.25 -9.20
CA VAL A 320 4.48 14.91 -9.41
C VAL A 320 5.17 14.92 -10.77
N PRO A 321 6.46 14.55 -10.86
CA PRO A 321 7.08 14.36 -12.17
C PRO A 321 6.47 13.15 -12.87
N LEU A 322 6.53 13.09 -14.20
CA LEU A 322 6.28 11.83 -14.87
C LEU A 322 7.38 10.84 -14.51
N ILE A 323 6.97 9.67 -14.04
CA ILE A 323 7.88 8.62 -13.59
C ILE A 323 8.17 7.72 -14.77
N ASP A 324 9.43 7.70 -15.20
CA ASP A 324 9.92 6.84 -16.26
C ASP A 324 10.51 5.55 -15.67
N VAL A 325 10.59 4.50 -16.48
CA VAL A 325 11.12 3.21 -16.07
C VAL A 325 12.61 3.15 -16.43
N ILE A 326 13.45 2.96 -15.43
CA ILE A 326 14.81 2.46 -15.62
C ILE A 326 14.75 0.94 -15.47
N ASP A 327 15.13 0.22 -16.51
CA ASP A 327 15.17 -1.24 -16.46
C ASP A 327 16.19 -1.72 -15.42
N GLY A 328 15.74 -2.48 -14.42
CA GLY A 328 16.59 -2.92 -13.31
C GLY A 328 17.69 -3.90 -13.69
N ASN A 329 17.71 -4.40 -14.92
CA ASN A 329 18.74 -5.32 -15.40
C ASN A 329 19.81 -4.61 -16.27
N SER A 330 19.37 -3.82 -17.24
CA SER A 330 20.20 -3.22 -18.30
C SER A 330 20.30 -1.70 -18.23
N TYR A 331 19.56 -1.05 -17.32
CA TYR A 331 19.63 0.39 -17.02
C TYR A 331 19.27 1.33 -18.17
N HIS A 332 18.60 0.84 -19.21
CA HIS A 332 18.01 1.71 -20.23
C HIS A 332 16.76 2.41 -19.68
N LEU A 333 16.51 3.63 -20.15
CA LEU A 333 15.41 4.49 -19.69
C LEU A 333 14.29 4.50 -20.73
N ILE A 334 13.06 4.18 -20.32
CA ILE A 334 11.86 4.18 -21.18
C ILE A 334 10.67 4.86 -20.49
N PRO A 335 9.75 5.48 -21.24
CA PRO A 335 8.54 6.04 -20.67
C PRO A 335 7.62 4.94 -20.14
N GLN A 336 6.87 5.23 -19.07
CA GLN A 336 5.94 4.27 -18.48
C GLN A 336 4.67 4.09 -19.34
N ALA A 337 4.42 2.87 -19.82
CA ALA A 337 3.28 2.52 -20.69
C ALA A 337 1.89 2.75 -20.03
N GLY A 338 0.81 2.90 -20.79
CA GLY A 338 -0.56 3.01 -20.25
C GLY A 338 -1.10 4.44 -20.13
N GLY A 339 -0.47 5.39 -20.82
CA GLY A 339 -1.05 6.69 -21.08
C GLY A 339 -1.97 6.70 -22.30
N ASP A 340 -2.44 7.89 -22.64
CA ASP A 340 -3.13 8.20 -23.89
C ASP A 340 -2.17 8.16 -25.11
N GLU A 341 -2.59 8.69 -26.26
CA GLU A 341 -1.77 8.77 -27.48
C GLU A 341 -0.44 9.52 -27.30
N ASP A 342 -0.35 10.41 -26.31
CA ASP A 342 0.85 11.16 -25.96
C ASP A 342 1.64 10.53 -24.80
N GLY A 343 1.18 9.37 -24.30
CA GLY A 343 1.77 8.68 -23.16
C GLY A 343 1.45 9.33 -21.81
N PHE A 344 0.48 10.24 -21.73
CA PHE A 344 0.04 10.84 -20.46
C PHE A 344 -1.01 9.98 -19.77
N ALA A 345 -0.76 9.70 -18.48
CA ALA A 345 -1.63 8.89 -17.64
C ALA A 345 -1.92 9.62 -16.34
N ARG A 346 -3.09 9.35 -15.76
CA ARG A 346 -3.49 9.80 -14.43
C ARG A 346 -3.38 8.63 -13.46
N GLY A 347 -2.97 8.91 -12.23
CA GLY A 347 -3.05 7.96 -11.13
C GLY A 347 -4.48 7.65 -10.72
N ALA A 348 -4.75 6.37 -10.50
CA ALA A 348 -6.06 5.83 -10.14
C ALA A 348 -5.91 4.68 -9.13
N TRP A 349 -7.03 4.07 -8.78
CA TRP A 349 -7.09 2.85 -7.98
C TRP A 349 -8.27 1.97 -8.39
N ASP A 350 -8.20 0.69 -8.06
CA ASP A 350 -9.39 -0.16 -7.99
C ASP A 350 -10.01 -0.12 -6.58
N TRP A 351 -11.22 -0.68 -6.44
CA TRP A 351 -11.94 -0.69 -5.16
C TRP A 351 -11.31 -1.56 -4.07
N SER A 352 -10.22 -2.28 -4.38
CA SER A 352 -9.39 -2.95 -3.39
C SER A 352 -8.21 -2.07 -2.92
N MET A 353 -8.18 -0.80 -3.31
CA MET A 353 -7.13 0.20 -3.03
C MET A 353 -5.75 -0.19 -3.60
N LEU A 354 -5.73 -0.86 -4.76
CA LEU A 354 -4.48 -1.07 -5.50
C LEU A 354 -4.25 0.06 -6.48
N TRP A 355 -2.99 0.52 -6.58
CA TRP A 355 -2.59 1.53 -7.56
C TRP A 355 -2.85 1.09 -8.98
N LYS A 356 -3.46 1.98 -9.76
CA LYS A 356 -3.73 1.81 -11.18
C LYS A 356 -3.35 3.10 -11.92
N ARG A 357 -3.25 2.99 -13.24
CA ARG A 357 -3.07 4.13 -14.13
C ARG A 357 -4.13 4.07 -15.21
N VAL A 358 -4.71 5.21 -15.51
CA VAL A 358 -5.68 5.38 -16.60
C VAL A 358 -5.20 6.47 -17.55
N PRO A 359 -5.55 6.41 -18.84
CA PRO A 359 -5.16 7.44 -19.81
C PRO A 359 -5.64 8.85 -19.40
N LEU A 360 -4.93 9.88 -19.83
CA LEU A 360 -5.39 11.26 -19.67
C LEU A 360 -6.70 11.48 -20.46
N THR A 361 -7.75 11.91 -19.75
CA THR A 361 -9.07 12.09 -20.35
C THR A 361 -9.16 13.33 -21.24
N GLN A 362 -10.09 13.33 -22.20
CA GLN A 362 -10.38 14.50 -23.01
C GLN A 362 -10.80 15.72 -22.17
N ARG A 363 -11.58 15.52 -21.10
CA ARG A 363 -11.98 16.60 -20.18
C ARG A 363 -10.78 17.34 -19.58
N GLU A 364 -9.71 16.64 -19.21
CA GLU A 364 -8.49 17.30 -18.73
C GLU A 364 -7.71 17.99 -19.86
N LYS A 365 -7.72 17.44 -21.08
CA LYS A 365 -7.10 18.07 -22.26
C LYS A 365 -7.79 19.38 -22.61
N ASP A 366 -9.12 19.43 -22.58
CA ASP A 366 -9.91 20.60 -22.98
C ASP A 366 -9.75 21.79 -22.02
N ILE A 367 -9.39 21.54 -20.75
CA ILE A 367 -9.15 22.60 -19.75
C ILE A 367 -7.78 23.25 -19.96
N ARG A 368 -6.87 22.58 -20.66
CA ARG A 368 -5.48 23.00 -20.87
C ARG A 368 -5.35 23.75 -22.18
N LYS A 369 -4.51 24.78 -22.20
CA LYS A 369 -4.20 25.57 -23.39
C LYS A 369 -3.11 24.94 -24.23
N THR A 370 -2.17 24.24 -23.59
CA THR A 370 -1.02 23.60 -24.24
C THR A 370 -0.94 22.12 -23.91
N LYS A 371 -0.18 21.39 -24.72
CA LYS A 371 -0.01 19.95 -24.58
C LYS A 371 0.82 19.58 -23.36
N THR A 372 1.76 20.44 -22.94
CA THR A 372 2.77 20.09 -21.93
C THR A 372 2.62 20.82 -20.59
N GLU A 373 1.61 21.68 -20.41
CA GLU A 373 1.29 22.23 -19.08
C GLU A 373 0.85 21.15 -18.08
N PRO A 374 1.00 21.34 -16.76
CA PRO A 374 0.56 20.34 -15.78
C PRO A 374 -0.93 19.96 -15.90
N TYR A 375 -1.27 18.73 -15.53
CA TYR A 375 -2.66 18.23 -15.53
C TYR A 375 -3.05 17.59 -14.21
N ARG A 376 -4.36 17.56 -13.88
CA ARG A 376 -4.85 17.06 -12.59
C ARG A 376 -4.84 15.55 -12.56
N SER A 377 -4.33 14.98 -11.47
CA SER A 377 -4.38 13.54 -11.21
C SER A 377 -5.12 13.23 -9.92
N PRO A 378 -6.04 12.24 -9.90
CA PRO A 378 -6.77 11.84 -8.69
C PRO A 378 -5.86 11.37 -7.56
N ALA A 379 -4.79 10.66 -7.89
CA ALA A 379 -3.81 10.16 -6.93
C ALA A 379 -2.38 10.15 -7.49
N MET A 380 -1.40 10.11 -6.61
CA MET A 380 0.01 9.92 -6.95
C MET A 380 0.45 8.47 -6.68
N ALA A 381 1.49 8.02 -7.39
CA ALA A 381 2.12 6.73 -7.11
C ALA A 381 2.77 6.69 -5.72
N GLY A 382 3.17 7.86 -5.20
CA GLY A 382 3.65 8.06 -3.83
C GLY A 382 5.17 8.15 -3.69
N GLY A 383 5.94 7.59 -4.62
CA GLY A 383 7.41 7.61 -4.60
C GLY A 383 8.01 9.00 -4.66
N LEU A 384 7.53 9.79 -5.61
CA LEU A 384 8.16 11.03 -6.06
C LEU A 384 7.13 12.13 -6.14
N PHE A 385 7.32 13.22 -5.39
CA PHE A 385 6.44 14.39 -5.44
C PHE A 385 7.12 15.61 -4.82
N ALA A 386 6.61 16.79 -5.11
CA ALA A 386 7.02 18.05 -4.52
C ALA A 386 5.83 18.76 -3.88
N ILE A 387 6.02 19.30 -2.68
CA ILE A 387 4.99 20.02 -1.93
C ILE A 387 5.62 21.16 -1.12
N GLU A 388 4.93 22.29 -1.02
CA GLU A 388 5.38 23.37 -0.12
C GLU A 388 5.46 22.85 1.31
N ARG A 389 6.58 23.15 1.98
CA ARG A 389 6.93 22.54 3.26
C ARG A 389 5.86 22.84 4.31
N ASP A 390 5.52 24.12 4.51
CA ASP A 390 4.53 24.50 5.51
C ASP A 390 3.16 23.92 5.20
N TYR A 391 2.76 23.86 3.92
CA TYR A 391 1.51 23.23 3.52
C TYR A 391 1.48 21.74 3.86
N PHE A 392 2.59 21.00 3.68
CA PHE A 392 2.63 19.59 4.08
C PHE A 392 2.48 19.41 5.60
N PHE A 393 3.07 20.30 6.41
CA PHE A 393 2.85 20.33 7.86
C PHE A 393 1.41 20.72 8.23
N GLU A 394 0.82 21.68 7.52
CA GLU A 394 -0.59 22.09 7.69
C GLU A 394 -1.55 20.94 7.38
N LEU A 395 -1.23 20.07 6.43
CA LEU A 395 -1.96 18.82 6.15
C LEU A 395 -1.76 17.72 7.21
N GLY A 396 -0.91 17.97 8.21
CA GLY A 396 -0.55 17.00 9.24
C GLY A 396 0.39 15.89 8.74
N LEU A 397 1.22 16.17 7.71
CA LEU A 397 2.10 15.20 7.05
C LEU A 397 1.34 13.93 6.63
N TYR A 398 1.98 12.77 6.71
CA TYR A 398 1.31 11.47 6.64
C TYR A 398 0.65 11.11 7.97
N ASP A 399 -0.44 10.33 7.90
CA ASP A 399 -1.04 9.74 9.11
C ASP A 399 0.03 8.93 9.91
N PRO A 400 0.28 9.30 11.18
CA PRO A 400 1.30 8.65 12.03
C PRO A 400 0.96 7.18 12.36
N GLY A 401 -0.28 6.76 12.16
CA GLY A 401 -0.72 5.37 12.35
C GLY A 401 -0.45 4.46 11.15
N LEU A 402 -0.03 5.01 10.00
CA LEU A 402 0.36 4.21 8.83
C LEU A 402 1.74 3.57 9.03
N GLN A 403 1.83 2.28 8.76
CA GLN A 403 3.00 1.46 9.08
C GLN A 403 3.70 0.95 7.82
N ILE A 404 5.04 1.06 7.79
CA ILE A 404 5.93 0.49 6.76
C ILE A 404 5.69 0.99 5.34
N TRP A 405 4.64 0.52 4.67
CA TRP A 405 4.37 0.77 3.26
C TRP A 405 2.91 0.54 2.90
N GLY A 406 2.40 1.35 1.97
CA GLY A 406 1.11 1.19 1.32
C GLY A 406 0.02 2.03 1.97
N GLY A 407 -0.79 2.65 1.11
CA GLY A 407 -1.95 3.48 1.49
C GLY A 407 -1.60 4.95 1.67
N GLU A 408 -0.35 5.28 1.98
CA GLU A 408 0.09 6.66 2.23
C GLU A 408 -0.08 7.57 1.01
N ASN A 409 0.19 7.02 -0.18
CA ASN A 409 0.07 7.74 -1.44
C ASN A 409 -1.37 8.18 -1.72
N PHE A 410 -2.35 7.34 -1.36
CA PHE A 410 -3.77 7.66 -1.46
C PHE A 410 -4.20 8.63 -0.37
N GLU A 411 -3.75 8.41 0.87
CA GLU A 411 -4.06 9.25 2.03
C GLU A 411 -3.74 10.73 1.77
N ILE A 412 -2.52 11.02 1.31
CA ILE A 412 -2.11 12.39 0.99
C ILE A 412 -2.84 12.94 -0.23
N SER A 413 -3.13 12.11 -1.23
CA SER A 413 -3.89 12.53 -2.43
C SER A 413 -5.31 12.99 -2.05
N TYR A 414 -5.98 12.24 -1.17
CA TYR A 414 -7.31 12.56 -0.68
C TYR A 414 -7.32 13.80 0.20
N LYS A 415 -6.37 13.93 1.13
CA LYS A 415 -6.14 15.15 1.92
C LYS A 415 -6.05 16.38 1.02
N ILE A 416 -5.14 16.35 0.04
CA ILE A 416 -4.89 17.48 -0.84
C ILE A 416 -6.17 17.87 -1.58
N TRP A 417 -6.83 16.93 -2.26
CA TRP A 417 -8.02 17.26 -3.06
C TRP A 417 -9.21 17.67 -2.22
N GLN A 418 -9.56 16.89 -1.20
CA GLN A 418 -10.76 17.15 -0.40
C GLN A 418 -10.61 18.40 0.45
N CYS A 419 -9.41 18.74 0.91
CA CYS A 419 -9.19 19.92 1.75
C CYS A 419 -8.85 21.19 0.95
N GLY A 420 -8.87 21.14 -0.39
CA GLY A 420 -8.88 22.35 -1.25
C GLY A 420 -7.59 22.65 -2.02
N GLY A 421 -6.57 21.79 -1.93
CA GLY A 421 -5.37 21.85 -2.76
C GLY A 421 -5.55 21.17 -4.12
N LYS A 422 -4.42 20.98 -4.82
CA LYS A 422 -4.39 20.34 -6.15
C LYS A 422 -3.24 19.35 -6.24
N LEU A 423 -3.47 18.24 -6.93
CA LEU A 423 -2.42 17.28 -7.26
C LEU A 423 -2.20 17.25 -8.78
N LEU A 424 -1.00 17.64 -9.21
CA LEU A 424 -0.68 17.89 -10.62
C LEU A 424 0.46 16.99 -11.10
N PHE A 425 0.23 16.29 -12.20
CA PHE A 425 1.32 15.63 -12.93
C PHE A 425 1.92 16.65 -13.91
N VAL A 426 3.25 16.68 -13.99
CA VAL A 426 3.99 17.72 -14.71
C VAL A 426 4.74 17.10 -15.89
N PRO A 427 4.24 17.17 -17.13
CA PRO A 427 4.86 16.53 -18.31
C PRO A 427 6.34 16.85 -18.54
N CYS A 428 6.72 18.11 -18.29
CA CYS A 428 8.07 18.59 -18.52
C CYS A 428 9.05 18.28 -17.39
N SER A 429 8.58 17.77 -16.25
CA SER A 429 9.42 17.22 -15.20
C SER A 429 9.36 15.71 -15.26
N ARG A 430 10.48 15.06 -15.55
CA ARG A 430 10.57 13.60 -15.65
C ARG A 430 11.65 13.06 -14.75
N VAL A 431 11.40 11.90 -14.13
CA VAL A 431 12.36 11.21 -13.27
C VAL A 431 12.29 9.72 -13.56
N GLY A 432 13.42 9.11 -13.91
CA GLY A 432 13.54 7.67 -14.04
C GLY A 432 13.55 6.99 -12.67
N HIS A 433 12.85 5.87 -12.54
CA HIS A 433 12.80 5.04 -11.33
C HIS A 433 13.17 3.59 -11.70
N ILE A 434 14.07 2.98 -10.92
CA ILE A 434 14.51 1.60 -11.17
C ILE A 434 13.44 0.61 -10.69
N TYR A 435 12.88 -0.19 -11.61
CA TYR A 435 11.93 -1.24 -11.26
C TYR A 435 12.64 -2.52 -10.82
N ARG A 436 12.16 -3.10 -9.71
CA ARG A 436 12.74 -4.30 -9.11
C ARG A 436 12.45 -5.53 -9.98
N LEU A 437 13.45 -6.36 -10.13
CA LEU A 437 13.39 -7.64 -10.84
C LEU A 437 12.82 -8.74 -9.95
N HIS A 438 12.25 -9.75 -10.60
CA HIS A 438 11.83 -10.97 -9.91
C HIS A 438 13.02 -11.68 -9.26
N GLY A 439 12.79 -12.33 -8.11
CA GLY A 439 13.83 -13.05 -7.36
C GLY A 439 14.44 -12.27 -6.20
N TRP A 440 14.09 -10.98 -6.02
CA TRP A 440 14.42 -10.23 -4.81
C TRP A 440 13.75 -10.84 -3.58
N GLN A 441 14.50 -11.03 -2.49
CA GLN A 441 13.94 -11.59 -1.26
C GLN A 441 13.10 -10.62 -0.44
N GLY A 442 13.05 -9.35 -0.83
CA GLY A 442 12.33 -8.33 -0.07
C GLY A 442 13.09 -7.88 1.18
N ASN A 443 12.60 -6.81 1.81
CA ASN A 443 12.98 -6.46 3.17
C ASN A 443 11.86 -6.96 4.10
N PRO A 444 12.08 -7.97 4.96
CA PRO A 444 11.03 -8.47 5.84
C PRO A 444 10.55 -7.34 6.75
N PRO A 445 9.25 -7.25 7.07
CA PRO A 445 8.76 -6.27 8.03
C PRO A 445 9.42 -6.52 9.40
N PRO A 446 9.57 -5.49 10.25
CA PRO A 446 10.08 -5.68 11.60
C PRO A 446 9.18 -6.64 12.39
N VAL A 447 9.76 -7.47 13.27
CA VAL A 447 9.05 -8.52 14.02
C VAL A 447 7.88 -7.97 14.85
N TYR A 448 7.95 -6.71 15.27
CA TYR A 448 6.91 -6.05 16.06
C TYR A 448 5.72 -5.55 15.22
N VAL A 449 5.79 -5.63 13.89
CA VAL A 449 4.70 -5.28 12.97
C VAL A 449 3.90 -6.54 12.66
N GLY A 450 2.57 -6.44 12.79
CA GLY A 450 1.65 -7.56 12.56
C GLY A 450 1.70 -8.10 11.11
N SER A 451 0.95 -9.17 10.85
CA SER A 451 0.96 -9.95 9.61
C SER A 451 0.48 -9.20 8.35
N SER A 452 -0.12 -8.01 8.47
CA SER A 452 -0.64 -7.22 7.33
C SER A 452 -0.71 -5.70 7.59
N PRO A 453 0.43 -5.00 7.77
CA PRO A 453 0.44 -3.56 8.02
C PRO A 453 -0.23 -2.78 6.88
N THR A 454 -0.04 -3.20 5.63
CA THR A 454 -0.62 -2.53 4.47
C THR A 454 -2.15 -2.62 4.43
N LEU A 455 -2.75 -3.77 4.77
CA LEU A 455 -4.22 -3.87 4.85
C LEU A 455 -4.78 -2.97 5.95
N LYS A 456 -4.09 -2.92 7.09
CA LYS A 456 -4.43 -2.02 8.18
C LYS A 456 -4.39 -0.56 7.72
N ASN A 457 -3.34 -0.17 7.00
CA ASN A 457 -3.20 1.17 6.43
C ASN A 457 -4.37 1.49 5.50
N TYR A 458 -4.74 0.59 4.58
CA TYR A 458 -5.87 0.80 3.68
C TYR A 458 -7.17 1.07 4.44
N VAL A 459 -7.47 0.28 5.47
CA VAL A 459 -8.68 0.49 6.30
C VAL A 459 -8.66 1.85 6.98
N ARG A 460 -7.51 2.31 7.50
CA ARG A 460 -7.40 3.65 8.10
C ARG A 460 -7.73 4.75 7.10
N VAL A 461 -7.19 4.65 5.88
CA VAL A 461 -7.44 5.62 4.81
C VAL A 461 -8.92 5.61 4.41
N VAL A 462 -9.49 4.43 4.18
CA VAL A 462 -10.91 4.26 3.82
C VAL A 462 -11.85 4.83 4.88
N GLU A 463 -11.64 4.49 6.15
CA GLU A 463 -12.53 4.91 7.25
C GLU A 463 -12.48 6.42 7.54
N VAL A 464 -11.42 7.11 7.14
CA VAL A 464 -11.30 8.57 7.28
C VAL A 464 -11.81 9.28 6.04
N TRP A 465 -11.50 8.79 4.84
CA TRP A 465 -11.61 9.58 3.61
C TRP A 465 -12.67 9.14 2.61
N TRP A 466 -13.20 7.91 2.67
CA TRP A 466 -14.06 7.36 1.62
C TRP A 466 -15.57 7.49 1.87
N ASP A 467 -15.99 7.97 3.05
CA ASP A 467 -17.41 8.13 3.40
C ASP A 467 -18.22 6.84 3.10
N GLU A 468 -19.32 6.93 2.36
CA GLU A 468 -20.14 5.80 1.93
C GLU A 468 -19.43 4.84 0.96
N TYR A 469 -18.36 5.26 0.26
CA TYR A 469 -17.64 4.42 -0.70
C TYR A 469 -16.82 3.32 -0.03
N LYS A 470 -16.66 3.36 1.30
CA LYS A 470 -16.04 2.26 2.05
C LYS A 470 -16.75 0.93 1.87
N ASP A 471 -18.04 0.94 1.56
CA ASP A 471 -18.81 -0.27 1.29
C ASP A 471 -18.25 -1.05 0.09
N TYR A 472 -17.76 -0.34 -0.94
CA TYR A 472 -17.12 -0.96 -2.11
C TYR A 472 -15.77 -1.58 -1.75
N PHE A 473 -14.99 -0.91 -0.89
CA PHE A 473 -13.75 -1.48 -0.37
C PHE A 473 -13.99 -2.76 0.43
N TYR A 474 -14.97 -2.74 1.33
CA TYR A 474 -15.32 -3.93 2.12
C TYR A 474 -16.03 -5.02 1.32
N ALA A 475 -16.56 -4.72 0.13
CA ALA A 475 -17.00 -5.73 -0.82
C ALA A 475 -15.79 -6.37 -1.54
N SER A 476 -14.80 -5.59 -1.94
CA SER A 476 -13.58 -6.09 -2.59
C SER A 476 -12.67 -6.86 -1.64
N ARG A 477 -12.54 -6.40 -0.39
CA ARG A 477 -11.68 -6.99 0.66
C ARG A 477 -12.46 -7.24 1.96
N PRO A 478 -13.43 -8.18 1.96
CA PRO A 478 -14.27 -8.42 3.12
C PRO A 478 -13.50 -8.93 4.35
N GLU A 479 -12.32 -9.51 4.15
CA GLU A 479 -11.38 -9.92 5.21
C GLU A 479 -10.90 -8.77 6.10
N THR A 480 -11.08 -7.53 5.65
CA THR A 480 -10.66 -6.33 6.41
C THR A 480 -11.73 -5.78 7.35
N LYS A 481 -12.98 -6.27 7.28
CA LYS A 481 -14.12 -5.72 8.05
C LYS A 481 -13.93 -5.73 9.56
N ALA A 482 -13.23 -6.73 10.08
CA ALA A 482 -12.98 -6.91 11.52
C ALA A 482 -11.55 -6.52 11.93
N LEU A 483 -10.77 -5.95 11.01
CA LEU A 483 -9.36 -5.66 11.25
C LEU A 483 -9.23 -4.48 12.24
N ALA A 484 -8.43 -4.67 13.29
CA ALA A 484 -8.14 -3.60 14.25
C ALA A 484 -7.22 -2.54 13.61
N TYR A 485 -7.79 -1.45 13.12
CA TYR A 485 -7.06 -0.39 12.42
C TYR A 485 -6.50 0.73 13.31
N GLY A 486 -6.73 0.65 14.62
CA GLY A 486 -6.24 1.62 15.60
C GLY A 486 -7.05 2.92 15.63
N ASP A 487 -6.58 3.91 16.40
CA ASP A 487 -7.27 5.18 16.56
C ASP A 487 -7.12 6.07 15.32
N ILE A 488 -8.24 6.65 14.87
CA ILE A 488 -8.33 7.59 13.74
C ILE A 488 -9.06 8.89 14.14
N SER A 489 -9.28 9.12 15.43
CA SER A 489 -10.08 10.24 15.94
C SER A 489 -9.48 11.59 15.55
N SER A 490 -8.17 11.75 15.67
CA SER A 490 -7.47 12.99 15.28
C SER A 490 -7.54 13.26 13.77
N LEU A 491 -7.52 12.22 12.94
CA LEU A 491 -7.62 12.34 11.48
C LEU A 491 -9.02 12.76 11.04
N LYS A 492 -10.06 12.16 11.65
CA LYS A 492 -11.45 12.58 11.43
C LYS A 492 -11.68 14.02 11.88
N LYS A 493 -11.17 14.37 13.06
CA LYS A 493 -11.21 15.74 13.56
C LYS A 493 -10.50 16.73 12.63
N PHE A 494 -9.32 16.37 12.11
CA PHE A 494 -8.61 17.19 11.11
C PHE A 494 -9.50 17.49 9.90
N ARG A 495 -10.15 16.45 9.35
CA ARG A 495 -11.03 16.55 8.19
C ARG A 495 -12.24 17.46 8.46
N GLU A 496 -12.84 17.33 9.64
CA GLU A 496 -13.97 18.17 10.09
C GLU A 496 -13.56 19.63 10.32
N ASP A 497 -12.45 19.86 11.02
CA ASP A 497 -11.98 21.20 11.41
C ASP A 497 -11.59 22.04 10.17
N HIS A 498 -11.07 21.40 9.12
CA HIS A 498 -10.71 22.04 7.84
C HIS A 498 -11.87 22.10 6.84
N ASN A 499 -13.06 21.61 7.21
CA ASN A 499 -14.24 21.56 6.35
C ASN A 499 -13.95 20.92 4.98
N CYS A 500 -13.21 19.81 4.99
CA CYS A 500 -12.83 19.12 3.75
C CYS A 500 -14.08 18.56 3.06
N LYS A 501 -14.07 18.57 1.73
CA LYS A 501 -15.16 18.11 0.87
C LYS A 501 -15.39 16.60 1.03
N SER A 502 -16.61 16.15 0.71
CA SER A 502 -16.97 14.73 0.71
C SER A 502 -16.20 13.93 -0.35
N PHE A 503 -16.06 12.62 -0.14
CA PHE A 503 -15.50 11.72 -1.15
C PHE A 503 -16.35 11.64 -2.42
N LYS A 504 -17.68 11.77 -2.31
CA LYS A 504 -18.58 11.85 -3.46
C LYS A 504 -18.22 13.00 -4.40
N TRP A 505 -18.04 14.21 -3.87
CA TRP A 505 -17.54 15.35 -4.65
C TRP A 505 -16.23 15.02 -5.36
N PHE A 506 -15.29 14.38 -4.65
CA PHE A 506 -14.00 14.02 -5.23
C PHE A 506 -14.15 13.02 -6.39
N MET A 507 -15.00 12.01 -6.24
CA MET A 507 -15.30 11.02 -7.28
C MET A 507 -16.01 11.64 -8.50
N GLU A 508 -16.88 12.62 -8.31
CA GLU A 508 -17.64 13.23 -9.41
C GLU A 508 -16.88 14.37 -10.13
N GLU A 509 -16.06 15.13 -9.40
CA GLU A 509 -15.37 16.30 -9.96
C GLU A 509 -13.94 16.00 -10.42
N ILE A 510 -13.18 15.23 -9.64
CA ILE A 510 -11.75 15.00 -9.89
C ILE A 510 -11.50 13.61 -10.49
N ALA A 511 -12.16 12.58 -9.95
CA ALA A 511 -11.90 11.17 -10.25
C ALA A 511 -13.03 10.48 -11.04
N TYR A 512 -13.72 11.25 -11.88
CA TYR A 512 -14.93 10.86 -12.62
C TYR A 512 -14.74 9.68 -13.59
N ASP A 513 -13.52 9.45 -14.03
CA ASP A 513 -13.13 8.40 -14.98
C ASP A 513 -12.83 7.06 -14.30
N ILE A 514 -12.60 7.04 -12.98
CA ILE A 514 -12.21 5.81 -12.27
C ILE A 514 -13.28 4.73 -12.43
N THR A 515 -14.57 5.04 -12.23
CA THR A 515 -15.64 4.05 -12.35
C THR A 515 -15.85 3.52 -13.77
N SER A 516 -15.34 4.22 -14.80
CA SER A 516 -15.40 3.75 -16.18
C SER A 516 -14.36 2.64 -16.44
N HIS A 517 -13.21 2.69 -15.76
CA HIS A 517 -12.14 1.71 -15.90
C HIS A 517 -12.19 0.61 -14.83
N TYR A 518 -12.57 0.99 -13.61
CA TYR A 518 -12.71 0.13 -12.45
C TYR A 518 -14.11 0.32 -11.87
N PRO A 519 -15.10 -0.41 -12.40
CA PRO A 519 -16.49 -0.23 -11.99
C PRO A 519 -16.75 -0.59 -10.53
N LEU A 520 -17.82 -0.03 -9.96
CA LEU A 520 -18.21 -0.28 -8.57
C LEU A 520 -18.56 -1.76 -8.36
N PRO A 521 -17.93 -2.46 -7.40
CA PRO A 521 -18.18 -3.87 -7.17
C PRO A 521 -19.60 -4.09 -6.62
N PRO A 522 -20.30 -5.16 -7.04
CA PRO A 522 -21.53 -5.58 -6.39
C PRO A 522 -21.30 -5.96 -4.92
N LYS A 523 -22.34 -5.90 -4.09
CA LYS A 523 -22.25 -6.35 -2.71
C LYS A 523 -22.00 -7.86 -2.64
N ASN A 524 -21.37 -8.29 -1.54
CA ASN A 524 -21.17 -9.70 -1.27
C ASN A 524 -22.42 -10.33 -0.66
N VAL A 525 -22.78 -11.51 -1.16
CA VAL A 525 -23.77 -12.40 -0.53
C VAL A 525 -23.12 -13.13 0.64
N GLU A 526 -21.93 -13.69 0.44
CA GLU A 526 -21.13 -14.38 1.47
C GLU A 526 -19.65 -14.36 1.07
N TRP A 527 -18.75 -14.55 2.03
CA TRP A 527 -17.31 -14.58 1.78
C TRP A 527 -16.57 -15.47 2.79
N GLY A 528 -15.35 -15.90 2.48
CA GLY A 528 -14.56 -16.73 3.37
C GLY A 528 -13.90 -17.92 2.69
N GLU A 529 -13.48 -18.89 3.51
CA GLU A 529 -13.06 -20.19 2.99
C GLU A 529 -14.25 -20.96 2.45
N VAL A 530 -14.09 -21.61 1.29
CA VAL A 530 -15.08 -22.55 0.75
C VAL A 530 -14.67 -23.95 1.18
N ARG A 531 -15.21 -24.38 2.32
CA ARG A 531 -14.86 -25.64 2.98
C ARG A 531 -15.88 -26.71 2.66
N GLY A 532 -15.42 -27.94 2.47
CA GLY A 532 -16.31 -29.08 2.38
C GLY A 532 -17.06 -29.31 3.69
N LEU A 533 -18.38 -29.46 3.65
CA LEU A 533 -19.18 -29.68 4.86
C LEU A 533 -18.65 -30.89 5.65
N GLU A 534 -18.42 -30.70 6.95
CA GLU A 534 -17.85 -31.71 7.87
C GLU A 534 -16.46 -32.25 7.43
N SER A 535 -15.72 -31.48 6.64
CA SER A 535 -14.40 -31.84 6.12
C SER A 535 -13.31 -30.85 6.55
N SER A 536 -12.05 -31.29 6.48
CA SER A 536 -10.85 -30.45 6.68
C SER A 536 -10.27 -29.93 5.36
N TYR A 537 -11.00 -30.05 4.25
CA TYR A 537 -10.57 -29.63 2.93
C TYR A 537 -11.31 -28.39 2.44
N CYS A 538 -10.56 -27.48 1.83
CA CYS A 538 -11.01 -26.20 1.31
C CYS A 538 -10.61 -26.07 -0.16
N ILE A 539 -11.40 -25.33 -0.94
CA ILE A 539 -10.97 -24.88 -2.26
C ILE A 539 -9.77 -23.95 -2.06
N ASP A 540 -8.75 -24.15 -2.87
CA ASP A 540 -7.51 -23.38 -2.87
C ASP A 540 -7.15 -23.03 -4.32
N SER A 541 -6.79 -21.78 -4.57
CA SER A 541 -6.34 -21.38 -5.91
C SER A 541 -4.94 -21.86 -6.23
N MET A 542 -4.16 -22.33 -5.24
CA MET A 542 -2.75 -22.68 -5.35
C MET A 542 -1.88 -21.50 -5.86
N GLY A 543 -2.43 -20.28 -5.84
CA GLY A 543 -1.82 -19.11 -6.48
C GLY A 543 -1.93 -19.12 -8.00
N HIS A 544 -2.71 -20.03 -8.59
CA HIS A 544 -3.01 -20.03 -10.01
C HIS A 544 -3.82 -18.80 -10.39
N THR A 545 -3.58 -18.31 -11.61
CA THR A 545 -4.24 -17.14 -12.19
C THR A 545 -4.44 -17.36 -13.69
N ASN A 546 -5.39 -16.64 -14.32
CA ASN A 546 -5.51 -16.52 -15.78
C ASN A 546 -5.51 -17.85 -16.55
N GLY A 547 -6.44 -18.74 -16.21
CA GLY A 547 -6.66 -20.01 -16.90
C GLY A 547 -6.20 -21.24 -16.11
N GLY A 548 -5.60 -21.07 -14.94
CA GLY A 548 -5.28 -22.19 -14.06
C GLY A 548 -6.52 -22.81 -13.41
N PHE A 549 -6.42 -24.07 -12.99
CA PHE A 549 -7.50 -24.77 -12.32
C PHE A 549 -7.38 -24.64 -10.80
N VAL A 550 -8.50 -24.42 -10.11
CA VAL A 550 -8.51 -24.46 -8.64
C VAL A 550 -8.52 -25.90 -8.15
N GLU A 551 -7.95 -26.12 -6.98
CA GLU A 551 -7.73 -27.44 -6.40
C GLU A 551 -8.30 -27.51 -4.98
N LEU A 552 -8.22 -28.69 -4.38
CA LEU A 552 -8.68 -28.93 -3.01
C LEU A 552 -7.46 -29.11 -2.09
N GLY A 553 -7.26 -28.20 -1.15
CA GLY A 553 -6.16 -28.26 -0.18
C GLY A 553 -6.66 -28.47 1.26
N PRO A 554 -5.80 -28.93 2.19
CA PRO A 554 -6.10 -28.86 3.61
C PRO A 554 -6.38 -27.41 4.04
N CYS A 555 -7.49 -27.20 4.73
CA CYS A 555 -7.87 -25.87 5.20
C CYS A 555 -6.85 -25.35 6.22
N HIS A 556 -6.32 -24.15 6.00
CA HIS A 556 -5.38 -23.52 6.93
C HIS A 556 -5.96 -22.29 7.65
N ARG A 557 -7.15 -21.79 7.26
CA ARG A 557 -7.82 -20.62 7.88
C ARG A 557 -6.99 -19.33 7.91
N MET A 558 -6.07 -19.17 6.97
CA MET A 558 -5.20 -17.97 6.87
C MET A 558 -5.67 -16.99 5.78
N GLY A 559 -6.80 -17.26 5.14
CA GLY A 559 -7.26 -16.48 3.98
C GLY A 559 -6.36 -16.73 2.76
N GLY A 560 -5.92 -15.66 2.09
CA GLY A 560 -5.04 -15.74 0.93
C GLY A 560 -5.66 -16.56 -0.20
N ASN A 561 -4.96 -17.61 -0.64
CA ASN A 561 -5.40 -18.48 -1.74
C ASN A 561 -6.64 -19.33 -1.42
N GLN A 562 -7.00 -19.47 -0.13
CA GLN A 562 -8.23 -20.13 0.32
C GLN A 562 -9.37 -19.15 0.62
N LEU A 563 -9.23 -17.87 0.28
CA LEU A 563 -10.28 -16.86 0.48
C LEU A 563 -11.03 -16.59 -0.83
N PHE A 564 -12.36 -16.70 -0.78
CA PHE A 564 -13.26 -16.39 -1.89
C PHE A 564 -14.41 -15.49 -1.43
N ARG A 565 -15.08 -14.85 -2.39
CA ARG A 565 -16.33 -14.10 -2.16
C ARG A 565 -17.33 -14.43 -3.26
N ILE A 566 -18.61 -14.51 -2.92
CA ILE A 566 -19.70 -14.60 -3.89
C ILE A 566 -20.52 -13.31 -3.83
N ASN A 567 -20.74 -12.69 -4.99
CA ASN A 567 -21.40 -11.40 -5.07
C ASN A 567 -22.87 -11.51 -5.54
N GLU A 568 -23.64 -10.43 -5.36
CA GLU A 568 -25.04 -10.34 -5.81
C GLU A 568 -25.21 -10.46 -7.33
N ALA A 569 -24.14 -10.27 -8.10
CA ALA A 569 -24.10 -10.47 -9.53
C ALA A 569 -23.81 -11.93 -9.95
N ASN A 570 -23.79 -12.87 -9.00
CA ASN A 570 -23.54 -14.30 -9.22
C ASN A 570 -22.11 -14.63 -9.71
N GLN A 571 -21.12 -13.83 -9.32
CA GLN A 571 -19.71 -14.13 -9.57
C GLN A 571 -19.07 -14.69 -8.30
N LEU A 572 -18.37 -15.83 -8.42
CA LEU A 572 -17.54 -16.39 -7.37
C LEU A 572 -16.10 -15.94 -7.60
N MET A 573 -15.56 -15.10 -6.74
CA MET A 573 -14.35 -14.32 -6.99
C MET A 573 -13.24 -14.57 -5.97
N GLN A 574 -12.00 -14.41 -6.41
CA GLN A 574 -10.82 -14.22 -5.58
C GLN A 574 -9.99 -13.07 -6.18
N TYR A 575 -9.64 -12.08 -5.36
CA TYR A 575 -9.01 -10.83 -5.84
C TYR A 575 -9.80 -10.21 -7.00
N ASP A 576 -9.16 -9.99 -8.15
CA ASP A 576 -9.72 -9.44 -9.39
C ASP A 576 -10.15 -10.53 -10.41
N GLN A 577 -10.20 -11.79 -9.98
CA GLN A 577 -10.49 -12.94 -10.82
C GLN A 577 -11.78 -13.65 -10.39
N CYS A 578 -12.42 -14.33 -11.33
CA CYS A 578 -13.60 -15.15 -11.11
C CYS A 578 -13.28 -16.63 -11.34
N LEU A 579 -13.99 -17.48 -10.62
CA LEU A 579 -14.05 -18.91 -10.87
C LEU A 579 -15.10 -19.16 -11.95
N THR A 580 -14.74 -19.95 -12.94
CA THR A 580 -15.64 -20.34 -14.03
C THR A 580 -15.44 -21.78 -14.46
N LYS A 581 -16.39 -22.36 -15.20
CA LYS A 581 -16.24 -23.68 -15.81
C LYS A 581 -15.13 -23.67 -16.88
N GLY A 582 -14.14 -24.54 -16.72
CA GLY A 582 -13.05 -24.73 -17.67
C GLY A 582 -13.46 -25.37 -19.00
N SER A 583 -12.53 -25.32 -19.97
CA SER A 583 -12.71 -25.86 -21.33
C SER A 583 -12.87 -27.39 -21.37
N ASP A 584 -12.40 -28.11 -20.35
CA ASP A 584 -12.60 -29.55 -20.21
C ASP A 584 -14.03 -29.96 -19.83
N GLY A 585 -14.89 -28.96 -19.58
CA GLY A 585 -16.33 -29.13 -19.37
C GLY A 585 -16.74 -29.45 -17.93
N SER A 586 -15.80 -29.67 -17.00
CA SER A 586 -16.15 -30.00 -15.61
C SER A 586 -15.26 -29.37 -14.54
N LYS A 587 -13.98 -29.09 -14.80
CA LYS A 587 -13.12 -28.46 -13.79
C LYS A 587 -13.43 -26.99 -13.64
N ILE A 588 -13.05 -26.45 -12.48
CA ILE A 588 -13.18 -25.04 -12.18
C ILE A 588 -11.86 -24.33 -12.45
N MET A 589 -11.93 -23.33 -13.32
CA MET A 589 -10.83 -22.49 -13.75
C MET A 589 -10.92 -21.13 -13.07
N ILE A 590 -9.80 -20.51 -12.72
CA ILE A 590 -9.73 -19.13 -12.26
C ILE A 590 -9.18 -18.25 -13.39
N THR A 591 -9.86 -17.13 -13.69
CA THR A 591 -9.45 -16.20 -14.75
C THR A 591 -9.90 -14.78 -14.42
N HIS A 592 -9.23 -13.79 -15.01
CA HIS A 592 -9.70 -12.40 -14.96
C HIS A 592 -11.14 -12.30 -15.47
N CYS A 593 -11.93 -11.41 -14.85
CA CYS A 593 -13.33 -11.22 -15.19
C CYS A 593 -13.76 -9.77 -15.06
N ASP A 594 -14.53 -9.32 -16.05
CA ASP A 594 -15.22 -8.04 -15.99
C ASP A 594 -16.56 -8.15 -15.23
N MET A 595 -17.18 -6.99 -14.97
CA MET A 595 -18.48 -6.89 -14.28
C MET A 595 -19.60 -7.73 -14.89
N ASN A 596 -19.53 -8.05 -16.19
CA ASN A 596 -20.59 -8.76 -16.92
C ASN A 596 -20.24 -10.20 -17.28
N GLU A 597 -19.06 -10.66 -16.89
CA GLU A 597 -18.56 -12.00 -17.21
C GLU A 597 -18.76 -12.96 -16.05
N TYR A 598 -18.89 -14.26 -16.36
CA TYR A 598 -18.93 -15.36 -15.39
C TYR A 598 -19.93 -15.16 -14.23
N LYS A 599 -21.10 -14.60 -14.55
CA LYS A 599 -22.27 -14.46 -13.65
C LYS A 599 -23.02 -15.79 -13.50
N GLU A 600 -22.31 -16.80 -13.04
CA GLU A 600 -22.72 -18.20 -13.21
C GLU A 600 -22.82 -19.01 -11.92
N TRP A 601 -22.63 -18.40 -10.76
CA TRP A 601 -22.65 -19.10 -9.47
C TRP A 601 -23.75 -18.61 -8.55
N GLN A 602 -24.47 -19.55 -7.94
CA GLN A 602 -25.39 -19.26 -6.85
C GLN A 602 -25.04 -20.10 -5.63
N TYR A 603 -24.99 -19.47 -4.45
CA TYR A 603 -24.75 -20.15 -3.18
C TYR A 603 -26.02 -20.18 -2.33
N PHE A 604 -26.39 -21.37 -1.87
CA PHE A 604 -27.52 -21.60 -0.99
C PHE A 604 -27.02 -22.08 0.37
N LYS A 605 -26.87 -21.15 1.33
CA LYS A 605 -26.34 -21.42 2.67
C LYS A 605 -27.10 -22.55 3.39
N ASN A 606 -28.44 -22.51 3.38
CA ASN A 606 -29.29 -23.51 4.03
C ASN A 606 -29.17 -24.92 3.41
N MET A 607 -28.80 -25.01 2.12
CA MET A 607 -28.62 -26.28 1.42
C MET A 607 -27.15 -26.72 1.37
N HIS A 608 -26.24 -25.91 1.90
CA HIS A 608 -24.79 -26.07 1.77
C HIS A 608 -24.37 -26.30 0.31
N ARG A 609 -24.94 -25.57 -0.66
CA ARG A 609 -24.79 -25.91 -2.08
C ARG A 609 -24.35 -24.73 -2.92
N PHE A 610 -23.33 -24.94 -3.75
CA PHE A 610 -23.01 -24.07 -4.88
C PHE A 610 -23.55 -24.70 -6.16
N THR A 611 -24.30 -23.92 -6.94
CA THR A 611 -24.88 -24.34 -8.21
C THR A 611 -24.32 -23.47 -9.33
N HIS A 612 -23.86 -24.12 -10.39
CA HIS A 612 -23.48 -23.48 -11.64
C HIS A 612 -24.73 -23.26 -12.50
N ILE A 613 -25.16 -22.00 -12.59
CA ILE A 613 -26.44 -21.56 -13.16
C ILE A 613 -26.62 -22.06 -14.61
N PRO A 614 -25.65 -21.88 -15.53
CA PRO A 614 -25.85 -22.25 -16.94
C PRO A 614 -26.09 -23.74 -17.18
N THR A 615 -25.50 -24.61 -16.35
CA THR A 615 -25.61 -26.07 -16.55
C THR A 615 -26.56 -26.75 -15.58
N GLY A 616 -27.02 -26.06 -14.52
CA GLY A 616 -27.79 -26.66 -13.43
C GLY A 616 -26.99 -27.69 -12.60
N LYS A 617 -25.66 -27.73 -12.74
CA LYS A 617 -24.79 -28.69 -12.05
C LYS A 617 -24.34 -28.15 -10.69
N CYS A 618 -23.95 -29.03 -9.80
CA CYS A 618 -23.49 -28.70 -8.46
C CYS A 618 -21.96 -28.77 -8.37
N LEU A 619 -21.38 -27.87 -7.58
CA LEU A 619 -19.97 -27.94 -7.23
C LEU A 619 -19.70 -29.18 -6.39
N ASP A 620 -18.70 -29.96 -6.77
CA ASP A 620 -18.37 -31.28 -6.24
C ASP A 620 -16.86 -31.40 -6.03
N ARG A 621 -16.46 -32.38 -5.22
CA ARG A 621 -15.04 -32.60 -4.88
C ARG A 621 -14.66 -34.07 -4.82
N SER A 622 -13.38 -34.34 -5.07
CA SER A 622 -12.73 -35.60 -4.72
C SER A 622 -11.63 -35.32 -3.71
N GLU A 623 -11.82 -35.78 -2.46
CA GLU A 623 -10.84 -35.58 -1.39
C GLU A 623 -9.56 -36.42 -1.60
N VAL A 624 -9.65 -37.53 -2.33
CA VAL A 624 -8.51 -38.41 -2.63
C VAL A 624 -7.65 -37.86 -3.76
N LEU A 625 -8.29 -37.27 -4.78
CA LEU A 625 -7.58 -36.70 -5.93
C LEU A 625 -7.26 -35.21 -5.75
N HIS A 626 -7.72 -34.60 -4.67
CA HIS A 626 -7.61 -33.17 -4.40
C HIS A 626 -8.21 -32.29 -5.52
N GLN A 627 -9.33 -32.72 -6.09
CA GLN A 627 -9.96 -32.09 -7.26
C GLN A 627 -11.28 -31.40 -6.92
N VAL A 628 -11.52 -30.28 -7.61
CA VAL A 628 -12.75 -29.49 -7.59
C VAL A 628 -13.35 -29.46 -9.00
N PHE A 629 -14.63 -29.80 -9.13
CA PHE A 629 -15.32 -29.90 -10.42
C PHE A 629 -16.84 -29.68 -10.27
N ILE A 630 -17.58 -29.61 -11.37
CA ILE A 630 -19.05 -29.66 -11.36
C ILE A 630 -19.59 -31.01 -11.83
N SER A 631 -20.63 -31.51 -11.17
CA SER A 631 -21.32 -32.76 -11.52
C SER A 631 -22.84 -32.64 -11.36
N GLU A 632 -23.60 -33.62 -11.85
CA GLU A 632 -25.07 -33.64 -11.67
C GLU A 632 -25.44 -33.54 -10.19
N CYS A 633 -26.39 -32.65 -9.87
CA CYS A 633 -26.79 -32.39 -8.49
C CYS A 633 -27.42 -33.63 -7.84
N ASP A 634 -26.86 -34.07 -6.73
CA ASP A 634 -27.35 -35.18 -5.92
C ASP A 634 -27.31 -34.78 -4.44
N SER A 635 -28.47 -34.62 -3.83
CA SER A 635 -28.61 -34.20 -2.44
C SER A 635 -28.03 -35.20 -1.42
N ASN A 636 -27.81 -36.45 -1.84
CA ASN A 636 -27.19 -37.49 -0.99
C ASN A 636 -25.67 -37.42 -0.99
N LYS A 637 -25.03 -36.76 -1.98
CA LYS A 637 -23.58 -36.61 -2.03
C LYS A 637 -23.10 -35.57 -1.02
N SER A 638 -22.38 -36.02 0.00
CA SER A 638 -21.69 -35.13 0.95
C SER A 638 -20.62 -34.27 0.27
N THR A 639 -20.02 -34.75 -0.81
CA THR A 639 -18.99 -34.04 -1.60
C THR A 639 -19.53 -32.79 -2.30
N GLN A 640 -20.85 -32.70 -2.51
CA GLN A 640 -21.52 -31.50 -3.05
C GLN A 640 -21.99 -30.52 -1.98
N LYS A 641 -21.71 -30.82 -0.70
CA LYS A 641 -22.04 -29.94 0.43
C LYS A 641 -20.85 -29.10 0.84
N TRP A 642 -21.05 -27.78 0.92
CA TRP A 642 -20.04 -26.77 1.18
C TRP A 642 -20.54 -25.73 2.18
N GLU A 643 -19.64 -25.29 3.05
CA GLU A 643 -19.84 -24.15 3.94
C GLU A 643 -18.87 -23.03 3.56
N MET A 644 -19.37 -21.80 3.64
CA MET A 644 -18.57 -20.61 3.41
C MET A 644 -18.39 -19.89 4.74
N ASN A 645 -17.18 -19.95 5.28
CA ASN A 645 -16.89 -19.49 6.64
C ASN A 645 -16.00 -18.25 6.59
N ASN A 646 -16.45 -17.15 7.18
CA ASN A 646 -15.66 -15.93 7.23
C ASN A 646 -14.33 -16.19 7.96
N ILE A 647 -13.22 -15.80 7.33
CA ILE A 647 -11.89 -15.84 7.95
C ILE A 647 -11.63 -14.47 8.56
N LEU A 648 -11.60 -14.42 9.89
CA LEU A 648 -11.16 -13.23 10.61
C LEU A 648 -9.63 -13.31 10.70
N SER A 649 -8.93 -12.44 9.98
CA SER A 649 -7.49 -12.28 10.14
C SER A 649 -7.21 -11.77 11.56
N VAL A 650 -6.51 -12.59 12.35
CA VAL A 650 -6.01 -12.22 13.69
C VAL A 650 -4.60 -11.66 13.57
#